data_AF-A0A8C2Y9N3-F1
#
_entry.id   AF-A0A8C2Y9N3-F1
#
_cell.length_a   1.000
_cell.length_b   1.000
_cell.length_c   1.000
_cell.angle_alpha   90.00
_cell.angle_beta   90.00
_cell.angle_gamma   90.00
#
_symmetry.space_group_name_H-M   'P 1'
#
loop_
_entity.id
_entity.type
_entity.pdbx_description
1 polymer ?
#
loop_
_entity_poly.entity_id
_entity_poly.type
_entity_poly.pdbx_seq_one_letter_code
_entity_poly.pdbx_strand_id
1 'polypeptide(L)'
;MTNVDLQSKYPQWMHAQNQEGTSYVQRSVLEDGLPFLEFHGSIIYSYEASDCSLLSEDIRHTLSDGAAVGFDIEWPPSYTKGKMAKIAVIQICVTEEKCYLFHISAMSGFPKGLKRLLEDETIKKVGVGIEGDHWKLMSDFEVKLNHFVELADVANEKLKCKEIWSLNGLVKHLFGKQLLKDKSIRCSNWEKFPLDEEQKSYAATDAYVRAKEVYISSPLPVACFLLLFLMPFCYRPLKLSGSRKGFFSTICALYTWWQKYILLPFIQRVQWKVIHSVLEDKRDNLVVMATGYGKSLCYQFPPVYTRGTGIVICPLISLMEDQVLQLTMSGISSCLLGSAQSKDVKDSIKAGLYRVIYMTPEFCLGNLELLQDIDQTIGITLIAVDEAHCISEWGHDFRNSFRKLNSLKKALPSVPVVALTATASPSVREDIVICLNLKNPQITCTSFDRPNLYLEVGRQSGNILRDLKQFLTRKGSSTYEFEGPTIIYCPSRKATEQVVCELNKLDVTCGAYHAGMGIQKRREIHHQFMRDEIQCVVATVAFGMGINKADIRMVIHYGAPKEMESYYQEIGRAGRDGLPASCHVLWTTTDLGQNCLRNELIMLISILFSAMNLMSKFLFLYLIPCFPLGRIILSHFEDKQLRKVSSGIMGTEDCCDNCRTSCLATSSDSEGGLQDFGKQAYQLLSAVSALEEKFGTRVPILFLRGSNSQRLPDRYRKHALYGSGKDWTESWWKSLSQQLIMEGFLREVSGRNKFATTCGLTQKGRNWLSKAASASNPSLLLHADYVYFISPPVHSPVKSPLRPRGPVSSQENELEVSLGKRGYLQNTTALYGKLLTARQKVANEKIIPPAVLATNKILVEMARKRPTTVENVKRIDGVSEAKSTMLVLLLDEIKDFCQANGLQVLFTLSTCPWKNAKALSPSEHVTYVLFQEKNLSLRTISETRSLPLTEVGTHLVRAVKAGYPVNLERAGLTPEVQQIISDIIHNPPIDSDTTKIQAIRKLVPTNIELYLIQMAIALLEKKDGNKSKYGSGAKRMLVLSDGQQEKTGGDQTSGGKALWSGRKVSKNLHNWFCENVLSF
;
A
#
# COMPACT_ATOMS: atom_id res chain seq x y z
N MET A 1 -28.94 -49.25 20.36
CA MET A 1 -30.15 -48.67 20.95
C MET A 1 -29.70 -47.53 21.84
N THR A 2 -29.98 -46.25 21.63
CA THR A 2 -30.56 -45.45 20.54
C THR A 2 -30.63 -44.06 21.18
N ASN A 3 -29.92 -43.07 20.62
CA ASN A 3 -30.09 -41.68 21.05
C ASN A 3 -31.55 -41.26 20.83
N VAL A 4 -32.07 -40.39 21.70
CA VAL A 4 -33.36 -39.71 21.51
C VAL A 4 -33.07 -38.25 21.21
N ASP A 5 -33.74 -37.73 20.18
CA ASP A 5 -33.54 -36.38 19.65
C ASP A 5 -33.99 -35.27 20.59
N LEU A 6 -33.28 -34.14 20.52
CA LEU A 6 -33.74 -32.83 20.99
C LEU A 6 -33.62 -31.78 19.85
N GLN A 7 -34.24 -32.08 18.71
CA GLN A 7 -34.56 -31.09 17.68
C GLN A 7 -35.98 -30.55 17.86
N SER A 8 -36.18 -29.55 18.74
CA SER A 8 -37.43 -28.77 18.75
C SER A 8 -37.25 -27.40 19.43
N LYS A 9 -36.81 -26.38 18.67
CA LYS A 9 -36.93 -24.96 19.05
C LYS A 9 -36.68 -23.98 17.89
N TYR A 10 -37.46 -24.09 16.81
CA TYR A 10 -37.58 -23.03 15.79
C TYR A 10 -39.05 -22.82 15.38
N PRO A 11 -39.54 -21.57 15.18
CA PRO A 11 -40.96 -21.32 14.85
C PRO A 11 -41.36 -21.69 13.42
N GLN A 12 -42.62 -22.08 13.24
CA GLN A 12 -43.15 -22.68 12.00
C GLN A 12 -43.26 -21.75 10.77
N TRP A 13 -43.02 -20.43 10.90
CA TRP A 13 -43.14 -19.50 9.77
C TRP A 13 -42.00 -19.64 8.73
N MET A 14 -40.92 -20.36 9.07
CA MET A 14 -39.74 -20.53 8.21
C MET A 14 -39.95 -21.45 6.99
N HIS A 15 -41.13 -22.05 6.81
CA HIS A 15 -41.43 -23.03 5.75
C HIS A 15 -42.46 -22.58 4.68
N ALA A 16 -43.00 -21.36 4.77
CA ALA A 16 -43.99 -20.89 3.80
C ALA A 16 -43.36 -20.09 2.64
N GLN A 17 -43.26 -20.70 1.46
CA GLN A 17 -43.14 -19.92 0.21
C GLN A 17 -44.51 -19.33 -0.15
N ASN A 18 -44.56 -18.05 -0.47
CA ASN A 18 -45.62 -17.50 -1.32
C ASN A 18 -45.13 -16.30 -2.13
N GLN A 19 -45.56 -16.28 -3.39
CA GLN A 19 -45.55 -15.12 -4.30
C GLN A 19 -46.66 -14.14 -3.80
N GLU A 20 -46.73 -12.84 -4.12
CA GLU A 20 -46.22 -12.06 -5.25
C GLU A 20 -46.28 -10.54 -4.87
N GLY A 21 -45.66 -9.62 -5.64
CA GLY A 21 -45.86 -8.15 -5.48
C GLY A 21 -44.57 -7.32 -5.40
N THR A 22 -44.31 -6.48 -6.41
CA THR A 22 -42.96 -6.00 -6.74
C THR A 22 -42.62 -4.55 -6.34
N SER A 23 -41.43 -4.36 -5.76
CA SER A 23 -40.59 -3.16 -5.99
C SER A 23 -39.11 -3.56 -6.08
N TYR A 24 -38.51 -3.46 -7.26
CA TYR A 24 -37.15 -3.99 -7.50
C TYR A 24 -36.04 -3.10 -6.93
N VAL A 25 -35.51 -3.48 -5.77
CA VAL A 25 -34.15 -3.15 -5.34
C VAL A 25 -33.34 -4.45 -5.36
N GLN A 26 -32.22 -4.47 -6.08
CA GLN A 26 -31.36 -5.66 -6.18
C GLN A 26 -30.79 -6.03 -4.80
N ARG A 27 -31.32 -7.12 -4.21
CA ARG A 27 -30.69 -7.80 -3.07
C ARG A 27 -29.60 -8.74 -3.58
N SER A 28 -28.40 -8.67 -2.98
CA SER A 28 -27.25 -9.49 -3.38
C SER A 28 -27.31 -10.90 -2.76
N VAL A 29 -27.41 -11.93 -3.61
CA VAL A 29 -27.70 -13.34 -3.23
C VAL A 29 -26.46 -14.11 -2.70
N LEU A 30 -25.47 -13.43 -2.10
CA LEU A 30 -24.22 -14.05 -1.62
C LEU A 30 -23.62 -13.37 -0.36
N GLU A 31 -24.43 -13.12 0.68
CA GLU A 31 -23.92 -12.74 2.03
C GLU A 31 -24.46 -13.63 3.19
N ASP A 32 -25.29 -14.64 2.91
CA ASP A 32 -26.01 -15.43 3.94
C ASP A 32 -25.24 -16.69 4.41
N GLY A 33 -23.99 -16.53 4.85
CA GLY A 33 -23.14 -17.66 5.27
C GLY A 33 -22.22 -17.43 6.48
N LEU A 34 -22.13 -16.20 7.01
CA LEU A 34 -21.34 -15.94 8.21
C LEU A 34 -22.17 -16.23 9.47
N PRO A 35 -21.60 -16.90 10.49
CA PRO A 35 -22.32 -17.15 11.73
C PRO A 35 -22.60 -15.84 12.45
N PHE A 36 -23.80 -15.73 13.03
CA PHE A 36 -24.17 -14.56 13.81
C PHE A 36 -23.34 -14.45 15.10
N LEU A 37 -23.14 -13.21 15.54
CA LEU A 37 -22.57 -12.87 16.84
C LEU A 37 -23.69 -12.31 17.71
N GLU A 38 -23.97 -13.00 18.81
CA GLU A 38 -25.05 -12.69 19.76
C GLU A 38 -24.48 -12.65 21.18
N PHE A 39 -25.02 -11.79 22.04
CA PHE A 39 -24.69 -11.77 23.47
C PHE A 39 -25.43 -12.89 24.21
N HIS A 40 -24.67 -13.73 24.91
CA HIS A 40 -25.19 -14.90 25.65
C HIS A 40 -25.15 -14.71 27.19
N GLY A 41 -24.80 -13.51 27.65
CA GLY A 41 -24.73 -13.19 29.08
C GLY A 41 -26.07 -12.74 29.68
N SER A 42 -26.02 -12.27 30.92
CA SER A 42 -27.19 -11.71 31.62
C SER A 42 -27.48 -10.29 31.14
N ILE A 43 -28.72 -10.06 30.71
CA ILE A 43 -29.24 -8.72 30.37
C ILE A 43 -29.99 -8.17 31.58
N ILE A 44 -29.47 -7.08 32.16
CA ILE A 44 -30.05 -6.40 33.30
C ILE A 44 -30.83 -5.19 32.78
N TYR A 45 -32.15 -5.32 32.73
CA TYR A 45 -33.07 -4.30 32.22
C TYR A 45 -33.68 -3.50 33.38
N SER A 46 -33.39 -2.20 33.44
CA SER A 46 -33.88 -1.30 34.49
C SER A 46 -34.59 -0.07 33.92
N TYR A 47 -35.64 0.34 34.61
CA TYR A 47 -36.58 1.39 34.19
C TYR A 47 -37.00 2.32 35.34
N GLU A 48 -36.54 2.06 36.57
CA GLU A 48 -36.73 2.97 37.71
C GLU A 48 -35.47 3.83 37.92
N ALA A 49 -35.64 5.14 38.11
CA ALA A 49 -34.50 6.07 38.24
C ALA A 49 -33.67 5.84 39.53
N SER A 50 -34.27 5.26 40.56
CA SER A 50 -33.63 4.77 41.79
C SER A 50 -32.69 3.60 41.49
N ASP A 51 -33.22 2.51 40.94
CA ASP A 51 -32.48 1.30 40.58
C ASP A 51 -31.39 1.57 39.55
N CYS A 52 -31.70 2.33 38.48
CA CYS A 52 -30.71 2.78 37.50
C CYS A 52 -29.56 3.57 38.13
N SER A 53 -29.84 4.38 39.16
CA SER A 53 -28.79 5.11 39.88
C SER A 53 -27.93 4.18 40.74
N LEU A 54 -28.53 3.19 41.40
CA LEU A 54 -27.81 2.19 42.21
C LEU A 54 -26.92 1.30 41.34
N LEU A 55 -27.47 0.71 40.27
CA LEU A 55 -26.75 -0.12 39.31
C LEU A 55 -25.59 0.65 38.66
N SER A 56 -25.80 1.92 38.30
CA SER A 56 -24.73 2.74 37.70
C SER A 56 -23.60 3.05 38.67
N GLU A 57 -23.89 3.24 39.97
CA GLU A 57 -22.86 3.41 40.99
C GLU A 57 -22.13 2.10 41.29
N ASP A 58 -22.82 0.95 41.31
CA ASP A 58 -22.20 -0.38 41.47
C ASP A 58 -21.24 -0.70 40.32
N ILE A 59 -21.64 -0.41 39.07
CA ILE A 59 -20.76 -0.50 37.89
C ILE A 59 -19.53 0.39 38.06
N ARG A 60 -19.72 1.63 38.52
CA ARG A 60 -18.65 2.62 38.71
C ARG A 60 -17.67 2.21 39.80
N HIS A 61 -18.14 1.60 40.89
CA HIS A 61 -17.31 1.08 41.97
C HIS A 61 -16.62 -0.25 41.65
N THR A 62 -17.20 -1.06 40.75
CA THR A 62 -16.64 -2.36 40.33
C THR A 62 -15.53 -2.22 39.28
N LEU A 63 -15.55 -1.13 38.49
CA LEU A 63 -14.56 -0.89 37.44
C LEU A 63 -13.28 -0.24 37.98
N SER A 64 -12.12 -0.71 37.50
CA SER A 64 -10.82 -0.11 37.77
C SER A 64 -10.55 1.10 36.87
N ASP A 65 -9.79 2.08 37.36
CA ASP A 65 -9.32 3.24 36.58
C ASP A 65 -8.79 2.84 35.18
N GLY A 66 -9.32 3.48 34.14
CA GLY A 66 -8.96 3.24 32.75
C GLY A 66 -9.63 2.01 32.10
N ALA A 67 -10.52 1.32 32.80
CA ALA A 67 -11.39 0.28 32.23
C ALA A 67 -12.29 0.85 31.13
N ALA A 68 -12.78 -0.05 30.26
CA ALA A 68 -13.58 0.33 29.11
C ALA A 68 -14.87 -0.48 29.05
N VAL A 69 -15.96 0.21 28.72
CA VAL A 69 -17.31 -0.34 28.58
C VAL A 69 -17.84 -0.07 27.17
N GLY A 70 -18.55 -1.04 26.60
CA GLY A 70 -19.28 -0.85 25.36
C GLY A 70 -20.53 -0.01 25.63
N PHE A 71 -20.73 1.04 24.84
CA PHE A 71 -21.76 2.05 25.06
C PHE A 71 -22.55 2.29 23.77
N ASP A 72 -23.87 2.41 23.89
CA ASP A 72 -24.77 2.74 22.79
C ASP A 72 -26.07 3.38 23.28
N ILE A 73 -26.82 4.02 22.39
CA ILE A 73 -28.12 4.63 22.66
C ILE A 73 -29.12 4.37 21.53
N GLU A 74 -30.40 4.28 21.85
CA GLU A 74 -31.48 4.12 20.87
C GLU A 74 -32.63 5.09 21.15
N TRP A 75 -33.30 5.54 20.08
CA TRP A 75 -34.43 6.47 20.11
C TRP A 75 -35.42 6.15 18.97
N PRO A 76 -36.72 6.44 19.11
CA PRO A 76 -37.70 6.06 18.09
C PRO A 76 -37.55 6.90 16.80
N PRO A 77 -37.94 6.35 15.64
CA PRO A 77 -37.86 7.05 14.38
C PRO A 77 -38.80 8.26 14.34
N SER A 78 -38.26 9.44 13.97
CA SER A 78 -39.08 10.62 13.71
C SER A 78 -39.49 10.72 12.24
N TYR A 79 -40.80 10.75 12.00
CA TYR A 79 -41.38 10.96 10.67
C TYR A 79 -41.67 12.43 10.36
N THR A 80 -41.34 13.36 11.29
CA THR A 80 -41.58 14.80 11.14
C THR A 80 -40.28 15.54 10.88
N LYS A 81 -40.13 16.09 9.66
CA LYS A 81 -38.91 16.79 9.22
C LYS A 81 -38.58 17.95 10.17
N GLY A 82 -37.45 17.86 10.88
CA GLY A 82 -36.96 18.89 11.82
C GLY A 82 -37.27 18.64 13.30
N LYS A 83 -38.05 17.62 13.67
CA LYS A 83 -38.14 17.15 15.07
C LYS A 83 -37.32 15.87 15.24
N MET A 84 -36.45 15.80 16.23
CA MET A 84 -35.82 14.56 16.68
C MET A 84 -36.51 14.08 17.97
N ALA A 85 -36.79 12.78 18.07
CA ALA A 85 -37.26 12.19 19.31
C ALA A 85 -36.14 12.18 20.37
N LYS A 86 -36.50 12.01 21.66
CA LYS A 86 -35.52 11.89 22.74
C LYS A 86 -34.92 10.48 22.78
N ILE A 87 -33.72 10.36 23.35
CA ILE A 87 -33.13 9.07 23.73
C ILE A 87 -34.10 8.30 24.62
N ALA A 88 -34.43 7.08 24.20
CA ALA A 88 -35.31 6.18 24.91
C ALA A 88 -34.51 5.18 25.75
N VAL A 89 -33.46 4.58 25.19
CA VAL A 89 -32.68 3.52 25.84
C VAL A 89 -31.19 3.85 25.82
N ILE A 90 -30.51 3.59 26.93
CA ILE A 90 -29.04 3.62 27.06
C ILE A 90 -28.55 2.20 27.35
N GLN A 91 -27.52 1.78 26.63
CA GLN A 91 -26.97 0.42 26.65
C GLN A 91 -25.52 0.47 27.16
N ILE A 92 -25.17 -0.33 28.17
CA ILE A 92 -23.81 -0.41 28.72
C ILE A 92 -23.41 -1.88 28.93
N CYS A 93 -22.44 -2.36 28.17
CA CYS A 93 -21.85 -3.69 28.38
C CYS A 93 -20.52 -3.57 29.14
N VAL A 94 -20.46 -4.21 30.31
CA VAL A 94 -19.36 -4.06 31.29
C VAL A 94 -18.40 -5.25 31.26
N THR A 95 -18.90 -6.44 30.99
CA THR A 95 -18.12 -7.68 30.82
C THR A 95 -18.70 -8.52 29.69
N GLU A 96 -18.07 -9.63 29.32
CA GLU A 96 -18.68 -10.59 28.38
C GLU A 96 -19.92 -11.31 28.95
N GLU A 97 -20.22 -11.15 30.24
CA GLU A 97 -21.30 -11.83 30.96
C GLU A 97 -22.44 -10.90 31.39
N LYS A 98 -22.24 -9.57 31.41
CA LYS A 98 -23.25 -8.60 31.90
C LYS A 98 -23.38 -7.38 30.99
N CYS A 99 -24.61 -7.18 30.50
CA CYS A 99 -25.03 -5.97 29.81
C CYS A 99 -26.21 -5.32 30.54
N TYR A 100 -26.20 -4.00 30.66
CA TYR A 100 -27.21 -3.19 31.33
C TYR A 100 -27.96 -2.36 30.30
N LEU A 101 -29.30 -2.39 30.38
CA LEU A 101 -30.19 -1.63 29.51
C LEU A 101 -31.06 -0.71 30.37
N PHE A 102 -30.88 0.60 30.23
CA PHE A 102 -31.58 1.62 31.00
C PHE A 102 -32.64 2.31 30.14
N HIS A 103 -33.93 2.11 30.45
CA HIS A 103 -35.04 2.64 29.68
C HIS A 103 -35.45 4.06 30.14
N ILE A 104 -34.67 5.05 29.73
CA ILE A 104 -34.79 6.46 30.15
C ILE A 104 -36.17 7.06 29.84
N SER A 105 -36.81 6.72 28.73
CA SER A 105 -38.16 7.22 28.41
C SER A 105 -39.27 6.73 29.35
N ALA A 106 -39.02 5.67 30.13
CA ALA A 106 -39.94 5.22 31.19
C ALA A 106 -39.80 6.02 32.51
N MET A 107 -38.82 6.94 32.60
CA MET A 107 -38.48 7.66 33.82
C MET A 107 -38.93 9.13 33.76
N SER A 108 -39.31 9.70 34.91
CA SER A 108 -39.68 11.11 35.03
C SER A 108 -38.49 12.09 34.95
N GLY A 109 -37.25 11.58 34.86
CA GLY A 109 -36.03 12.38 34.80
C GLY A 109 -34.77 11.50 34.73
N PHE A 110 -33.64 12.09 34.32
CA PHE A 110 -32.40 11.36 34.10
C PHE A 110 -31.77 10.84 35.41
N PRO A 111 -31.40 9.55 35.53
CA PRO A 111 -30.84 9.00 36.78
C PRO A 111 -29.50 9.64 37.16
N LYS A 112 -29.37 10.08 38.42
CA LYS A 112 -28.17 10.79 38.91
C LYS A 112 -26.92 9.89 38.93
N GLY A 113 -27.07 8.61 39.27
CA GLY A 113 -25.96 7.65 39.23
C GLY A 113 -25.47 7.40 37.80
N LEU A 114 -26.41 7.24 36.85
CA LEU A 114 -26.08 7.07 35.44
C LEU A 114 -25.39 8.30 34.86
N LYS A 115 -25.84 9.51 35.23
CA LYS A 115 -25.17 10.77 34.83
C LYS A 115 -23.70 10.78 35.26
N ARG A 116 -23.43 10.44 36.53
CA ARG A 116 -22.05 10.32 37.06
C ARG A 116 -21.22 9.29 36.30
N LEU A 117 -21.77 8.11 36.03
CA LEU A 117 -21.08 7.05 35.28
C LEU A 117 -20.68 7.51 33.86
N LEU A 118 -21.58 8.19 33.15
CA LEU A 118 -21.31 8.72 31.80
C LEU A 118 -20.33 9.90 31.81
N GLU A 119 -20.41 10.75 32.82
CA GLU A 119 -19.50 11.90 33.05
C GLU A 119 -18.14 11.50 33.66
N ASP A 120 -17.96 10.25 34.09
CA ASP A 120 -16.71 9.79 34.74
C ASP A 120 -15.51 9.76 33.77
N GLU A 121 -14.47 10.55 34.04
CA GLU A 121 -13.26 10.59 33.22
C GLU A 121 -12.34 9.37 33.41
N THR A 122 -12.58 8.51 34.41
CA THR A 122 -11.77 7.30 34.64
C THR A 122 -12.22 6.13 33.77
N ILE A 123 -13.50 6.07 33.37
CA ILE A 123 -14.11 4.96 32.63
C ILE A 123 -14.27 5.35 31.15
N LYS A 124 -13.71 4.53 30.26
CA LYS A 124 -13.78 4.71 28.81
C LYS A 124 -15.09 4.18 28.25
N LYS A 125 -15.84 5.03 27.54
CA LYS A 125 -17.08 4.62 26.83
C LYS A 125 -16.77 4.40 25.35
N VAL A 126 -17.18 3.27 24.81
CA VAL A 126 -16.71 2.81 23.50
C VAL A 126 -17.88 2.57 22.57
N GLY A 127 -17.82 3.13 21.36
CA GLY A 127 -18.88 2.97 20.37
C GLY A 127 -18.44 3.28 18.95
N VAL A 128 -19.40 3.24 18.01
CA VAL A 128 -19.20 3.53 16.58
C VAL A 128 -20.18 4.63 16.22
N GLY A 129 -19.69 5.81 15.84
CA GLY A 129 -20.49 7.03 15.75
C GLY A 129 -20.73 7.72 17.09
N ILE A 130 -19.93 7.41 18.12
CA ILE A 130 -20.16 7.79 19.53
C ILE A 130 -20.09 9.30 19.78
N GLU A 131 -19.46 10.07 18.88
CA GLU A 131 -19.53 11.53 18.90
C GLU A 131 -20.97 12.03 18.66
N GLY A 132 -21.71 11.38 17.76
CA GLY A 132 -23.14 11.67 17.55
C GLY A 132 -23.96 11.38 18.81
N ASP A 133 -23.63 10.31 19.52
CA ASP A 133 -24.30 9.93 20.77
C ASP A 133 -24.00 10.91 21.91
N HIS A 134 -22.76 11.41 22.00
CA HIS A 134 -22.38 12.49 22.90
C HIS A 134 -23.22 13.75 22.65
N TRP A 135 -23.34 14.19 21.39
CA TRP A 135 -24.18 15.34 21.02
C TRP A 135 -25.65 15.11 21.37
N LYS A 136 -26.18 13.90 21.19
CA LYS A 136 -27.56 13.56 21.51
C LYS A 136 -27.82 13.59 23.03
N LEU A 137 -26.94 13.01 23.84
CA LEU A 137 -27.01 13.06 25.31
C LEU A 137 -26.94 14.48 25.87
N MET A 138 -26.03 15.31 25.32
CA MET A 138 -25.90 16.71 25.68
C MET A 138 -27.17 17.50 25.34
N SER A 139 -27.77 17.26 24.17
CA SER A 139 -28.98 17.97 23.71
C SER A 139 -30.25 17.55 24.47
N ASP A 140 -30.43 16.26 24.76
CA ASP A 140 -31.70 15.76 25.33
C ASP A 140 -31.79 15.89 26.85
N PHE A 141 -30.64 15.81 27.55
CA PHE A 141 -30.53 15.65 29.00
C PHE A 141 -29.39 16.44 29.68
N GLU A 142 -28.62 17.25 28.93
CA GLU A 142 -27.46 17.99 29.45
C GLU A 142 -26.41 17.08 30.13
N VAL A 143 -26.20 15.87 29.60
CA VAL A 143 -25.24 14.88 30.12
C VAL A 143 -24.00 14.84 29.24
N LYS A 144 -22.83 15.16 29.81
CA LYS A 144 -21.57 15.20 29.06
C LYS A 144 -20.88 13.84 29.05
N LEU A 145 -21.01 13.08 27.97
CA LEU A 145 -20.27 11.83 27.81
C LEU A 145 -18.76 12.13 27.78
N ASN A 146 -18.04 11.80 28.86
CA ASN A 146 -16.61 12.06 29.01
C ASN A 146 -15.78 10.80 28.72
N HIS A 147 -14.55 11.00 28.22
CA HIS A 147 -13.57 9.95 27.90
C HIS A 147 -14.12 8.82 27.01
N PHE A 148 -14.72 9.17 25.87
CA PHE A 148 -15.18 8.18 24.89
C PHE A 148 -14.11 7.81 23.86
N VAL A 149 -14.32 6.68 23.18
CA VAL A 149 -13.44 6.12 22.14
C VAL A 149 -14.28 5.76 20.91
N GLU A 150 -13.99 6.42 19.79
CA GLU A 150 -14.58 6.12 18.48
C GLU A 150 -13.88 4.91 17.84
N LEU A 151 -14.58 3.78 17.76
CA LEU A 151 -14.04 2.53 17.22
C LEU A 151 -13.73 2.64 15.72
N ALA A 152 -14.47 3.44 14.95
CA ALA A 152 -14.16 3.66 13.53
C ALA A 152 -12.77 4.29 13.35
N ASP A 153 -12.39 5.23 14.22
CA ASP A 153 -11.08 5.90 14.18
C ASP A 153 -9.97 4.98 14.68
N VAL A 154 -10.20 4.25 15.78
CA VAL A 154 -9.25 3.24 16.27
C VAL A 154 -9.04 2.13 15.23
N ALA A 155 -10.09 1.73 14.51
CA ALA A 155 -10.00 0.79 13.40
C ALA A 155 -9.21 1.38 12.23
N ASN A 156 -9.51 2.60 11.79
CA ASN A 156 -8.77 3.29 10.72
C ASN A 156 -7.29 3.47 11.06
N GLU A 157 -6.95 3.89 12.28
CA GLU A 157 -5.57 4.01 12.78
C GLU A 157 -4.86 2.64 12.77
N LYS A 158 -5.49 1.62 13.36
CA LYS A 158 -4.88 0.27 13.47
C LYS A 158 -4.82 -0.49 12.16
N LEU A 159 -5.76 -0.30 11.26
CA LEU A 159 -5.79 -0.93 9.93
C LEU A 159 -5.00 -0.12 8.89
N LYS A 160 -4.67 1.14 9.18
CA LYS A 160 -4.04 2.12 8.27
C LYS A 160 -4.85 2.34 6.99
N CYS A 161 -6.17 2.40 7.15
CA CYS A 161 -7.13 2.67 6.08
C CYS A 161 -7.90 3.96 6.38
N LYS A 162 -8.74 4.39 5.43
CA LYS A 162 -9.67 5.52 5.57
C LYS A 162 -11.05 5.07 5.09
N GLU A 163 -11.69 4.23 5.88
CA GLU A 163 -13.02 3.69 5.57
C GLU A 163 -14.07 4.22 6.55
N ILE A 164 -15.32 4.31 6.09
CA ILE A 164 -16.47 4.61 6.95
C ILE A 164 -16.98 3.29 7.50
N TRP A 165 -16.68 3.04 8.77
CA TRP A 165 -17.02 1.80 9.44
C TRP A 165 -18.44 1.84 10.02
N SER A 166 -19.21 0.78 9.78
CA SER A 166 -20.40 0.47 10.57
C SER A 166 -20.05 -0.66 11.54
N LEU A 167 -20.78 -0.78 12.67
CA LEU A 167 -20.53 -1.85 13.65
C LEU A 167 -20.59 -3.26 13.02
N ASN A 168 -21.56 -3.52 12.13
CA ASN A 168 -21.63 -4.79 11.40
C ASN A 168 -20.46 -4.95 10.40
N GLY A 169 -19.99 -3.85 9.79
CA GLY A 169 -18.80 -3.85 8.94
C GLY A 169 -17.52 -4.21 9.70
N LEU A 170 -17.32 -3.63 10.90
CA LEU A 170 -16.23 -3.98 11.80
C LEU A 170 -16.32 -5.45 12.23
N VAL A 171 -17.51 -5.95 12.60
CA VAL A 171 -17.68 -7.35 12.99
C VAL A 171 -17.41 -8.32 11.84
N LYS A 172 -17.87 -8.01 10.63
CA LYS A 172 -17.55 -8.78 9.41
C LYS A 172 -16.04 -8.78 9.13
N HIS A 173 -15.36 -7.65 9.32
CA HIS A 173 -13.93 -7.52 9.04
C HIS A 173 -13.02 -8.15 10.10
N LEU A 174 -13.32 -7.93 11.39
CA LEU A 174 -12.46 -8.31 12.53
C LEU A 174 -12.74 -9.72 13.05
N PHE A 175 -14.00 -10.15 13.07
CA PHE A 175 -14.40 -11.45 13.66
C PHE A 175 -14.82 -12.50 12.63
N GLY A 176 -15.02 -12.13 11.35
CA GLY A 176 -15.57 -13.05 10.35
C GLY A 176 -16.99 -13.53 10.70
N LYS A 177 -17.72 -12.71 11.46
CA LYS A 177 -19.11 -12.94 11.89
C LYS A 177 -20.00 -11.83 11.35
N GLN A 178 -21.31 -11.90 11.60
CA GLN A 178 -22.21 -10.77 11.31
C GLN A 178 -23.18 -10.49 12.46
N LEU A 179 -23.66 -9.26 12.52
CA LEU A 179 -24.71 -8.83 13.43
C LEU A 179 -26.06 -8.89 12.73
N LEU A 180 -27.09 -9.37 13.45
CA LEU A 180 -28.47 -9.36 13.00
C LEU A 180 -29.03 -7.93 13.06
N LYS A 181 -28.76 -7.16 12.01
CA LYS A 181 -29.24 -5.76 11.87
C LYS A 181 -30.62 -5.71 11.24
N ASP A 182 -31.60 -6.36 11.85
CA ASP A 182 -32.99 -6.31 11.38
C ASP A 182 -33.51 -4.86 11.41
N LYS A 183 -34.08 -4.43 10.29
CA LYS A 183 -34.64 -3.08 10.14
C LYS A 183 -35.93 -2.90 10.96
N SER A 184 -36.70 -3.97 11.19
CA SER A 184 -37.91 -3.94 11.99
C SER A 184 -37.62 -3.64 13.46
N ILE A 185 -36.62 -4.30 14.05
CA ILE A 185 -36.18 -4.08 15.43
C ILE A 185 -35.48 -2.72 15.56
N ARG A 186 -34.49 -2.42 14.70
CA ARG A 186 -33.73 -1.16 14.78
C ARG A 186 -34.59 0.09 14.58
N CYS A 187 -35.64 0.01 13.75
CA CYS A 187 -36.60 1.10 13.55
C CYS A 187 -37.92 0.87 14.31
N SER A 188 -37.90 0.06 15.38
CA SER A 188 -39.05 -0.17 16.25
C SER A 188 -39.33 1.04 17.13
N ASN A 189 -40.45 1.01 17.87
CA ASN A 189 -40.74 2.03 18.87
C ASN A 189 -39.95 1.74 20.16
N TRP A 190 -38.77 2.36 20.29
CA TRP A 190 -37.93 2.26 21.47
C TRP A 190 -38.50 2.94 22.73
N GLU A 191 -39.51 3.81 22.63
CA GLU A 191 -40.23 4.37 23.79
C GLU A 191 -41.27 3.39 24.38
N LYS A 192 -41.57 2.28 23.69
CA LYS A 192 -42.58 1.30 24.13
C LYS A 192 -42.12 0.63 25.42
N PHE A 193 -42.87 0.84 26.50
CA PHE A 193 -42.63 0.19 27.79
C PHE A 193 -43.54 -1.04 27.99
N PRO A 194 -43.01 -2.18 28.46
CA PRO A 194 -41.59 -2.54 28.51
C PRO A 194 -41.03 -2.88 27.11
N LEU A 195 -39.70 -2.87 26.98
CA LEU A 195 -39.03 -3.43 25.79
C LEU A 195 -39.35 -4.93 25.67
N ASP A 196 -39.49 -5.43 24.44
CA ASP A 196 -39.58 -6.86 24.18
C ASP A 196 -38.19 -7.56 24.15
N GLU A 197 -38.19 -8.89 24.11
CA GLU A 197 -36.95 -9.68 24.18
C GLU A 197 -36.07 -9.52 22.93
N GLU A 198 -36.66 -9.20 21.77
CA GLU A 198 -35.90 -8.96 20.53
C GLU A 198 -35.17 -7.61 20.62
N GLN A 199 -35.86 -6.56 21.08
CA GLN A 199 -35.25 -5.26 21.40
C GLN A 199 -34.13 -5.38 22.44
N LYS A 200 -34.33 -6.14 23.52
CA LYS A 200 -33.31 -6.37 24.57
C LYS A 200 -32.10 -7.13 24.03
N SER A 201 -32.31 -8.23 23.29
CA SER A 201 -31.24 -9.05 22.72
C SER A 201 -30.41 -8.27 21.68
N TYR A 202 -31.09 -7.47 20.83
CA TYR A 202 -30.45 -6.56 19.89
C TYR A 202 -29.52 -5.58 20.63
N ALA A 203 -30.06 -4.82 21.58
CA ALA A 203 -29.32 -3.81 22.33
C ALA A 203 -28.15 -4.43 23.12
N ALA A 204 -28.37 -5.54 23.81
CA ALA A 204 -27.31 -6.19 24.56
C ALA A 204 -26.17 -6.70 23.66
N THR A 205 -26.49 -7.24 22.49
CA THR A 205 -25.51 -7.66 21.49
C THR A 205 -24.73 -6.48 20.93
N ASP A 206 -25.39 -5.36 20.69
CA ASP A 206 -24.79 -4.14 20.14
C ASP A 206 -23.81 -3.47 21.11
N ALA A 207 -24.16 -3.35 22.39
CA ALA A 207 -23.23 -2.88 23.41
C ALA A 207 -22.10 -3.89 23.67
N TYR A 208 -22.38 -5.20 23.65
CA TYR A 208 -21.39 -6.25 23.85
C TYR A 208 -20.25 -6.22 22.84
N VAL A 209 -20.58 -6.08 21.55
CA VAL A 209 -19.57 -6.02 20.47
C VAL A 209 -18.61 -4.85 20.71
N ARG A 210 -19.15 -3.67 21.04
CA ARG A 210 -18.38 -2.45 21.30
C ARG A 210 -17.43 -2.62 22.49
N ALA A 211 -17.85 -3.36 23.53
CA ALA A 211 -16.96 -3.75 24.64
C ALA A 211 -15.89 -4.75 24.21
N LYS A 212 -16.28 -5.78 23.44
CA LYS A 212 -15.42 -6.89 23.01
C LYS A 212 -14.24 -6.44 22.15
N GLU A 213 -14.45 -5.46 21.27
CA GLU A 213 -13.36 -4.87 20.49
C GLU A 213 -12.28 -4.25 21.40
N VAL A 214 -12.63 -3.77 22.61
CA VAL A 214 -11.66 -3.17 23.53
C VAL A 214 -10.95 -4.16 24.43
N TYR A 215 -11.52 -5.34 24.70
CA TYR A 215 -10.71 -6.42 25.28
C TYR A 215 -9.57 -6.84 24.34
N ILE A 216 -9.79 -6.78 23.02
CA ILE A 216 -8.76 -6.95 21.98
C ILE A 216 -7.91 -5.68 21.79
N SER A 217 -8.44 -4.49 22.08
CA SER A 217 -7.73 -3.21 21.99
C SER A 217 -6.98 -2.79 23.26
N SER A 218 -7.08 -3.55 24.35
CA SER A 218 -6.36 -3.35 25.61
C SER A 218 -4.83 -3.35 25.37
N PRO A 219 -4.02 -2.64 26.18
CA PRO A 219 -2.64 -2.28 25.82
C PRO A 219 -1.60 -3.41 25.90
N LEU A 220 -1.97 -4.66 25.61
CA LEU A 220 -1.03 -5.77 25.41
C LEU A 220 -0.07 -5.62 24.19
N PRO A 221 -0.26 -4.70 23.22
CA PRO A 221 0.80 -4.38 22.24
C PRO A 221 1.70 -3.20 22.66
N VAL A 222 1.23 -2.31 23.54
CA VAL A 222 1.91 -1.03 23.83
C VAL A 222 2.91 -1.17 24.98
N ALA A 223 2.60 -1.98 26.00
CA ALA A 223 3.59 -2.34 27.02
C ALA A 223 4.82 -3.04 26.39
N CYS A 224 4.62 -3.87 25.38
CA CYS A 224 5.69 -4.47 24.58
C CYS A 224 6.53 -3.42 23.85
N PHE A 225 5.89 -2.42 23.23
CA PHE A 225 6.56 -1.37 22.48
C PHE A 225 7.36 -0.39 23.36
N LEU A 226 6.87 -0.06 24.56
CA LEU A 226 7.59 0.78 25.52
C LEU A 226 8.72 0.03 26.23
N LEU A 227 8.56 -1.26 26.54
CA LEU A 227 9.65 -2.09 27.07
C LEU A 227 10.79 -2.26 26.06
N LEU A 228 10.49 -2.29 24.76
CA LEU A 228 11.50 -2.33 23.69
C LEU A 228 12.32 -1.04 23.54
N PHE A 229 11.82 0.11 24.03
CA PHE A 229 12.54 1.39 23.96
C PHE A 229 13.35 1.73 25.22
N LEU A 230 13.11 1.06 26.35
CA LEU A 230 13.77 1.34 27.63
C LEU A 230 14.77 0.26 28.10
N MET A 231 14.98 -0.81 27.33
CA MET A 231 15.95 -1.86 27.68
C MET A 231 17.34 -1.76 27.00
N PRO A 232 18.11 -0.68 27.25
CA PRO A 232 19.57 -0.79 27.39
C PRO A 232 20.01 -1.16 28.82
N PHE A 233 19.12 -1.02 29.82
CA PHE A 233 19.46 -1.18 31.25
C PHE A 233 18.39 -1.90 32.08
N CYS A 234 18.30 -3.24 31.99
CA CYS A 234 17.93 -4.10 33.13
C CYS A 234 18.01 -5.61 32.80
N TYR A 235 19.09 -6.28 33.23
CA TYR A 235 19.12 -7.74 33.33
C TYR A 235 18.45 -8.19 34.64
N ARG A 236 17.18 -8.65 34.58
CA ARG A 236 16.57 -9.54 35.59
C ARG A 236 15.32 -10.24 35.02
N PRO A 237 15.14 -11.56 35.22
CA PRO A 237 14.03 -12.30 34.63
C PRO A 237 12.73 -12.15 35.45
N LEU A 238 11.65 -11.70 34.81
CA LEU A 238 10.30 -11.73 35.36
C LEU A 238 9.65 -13.11 35.13
N LYS A 239 9.04 -13.68 36.19
CA LYS A 239 8.31 -14.96 36.12
C LYS A 239 6.95 -14.76 35.45
N LEU A 240 6.79 -15.30 34.24
CA LEU A 240 5.49 -15.45 33.55
C LEU A 240 5.20 -16.93 33.23
N SER A 241 3.91 -17.30 33.22
CA SER A 241 3.41 -18.65 32.95
C SER A 241 3.16 -18.92 31.46
N GLY A 242 2.65 -20.13 31.13
CA GLY A 242 2.65 -20.72 29.79
C GLY A 242 1.90 -19.96 28.68
N SER A 243 2.11 -20.40 27.43
CA SER A 243 1.74 -19.72 26.17
C SER A 243 2.43 -18.37 25.95
N ARG A 244 2.30 -17.40 26.85
CA ARG A 244 2.84 -16.03 26.67
C ARG A 244 4.38 -15.99 26.55
N LYS A 245 5.09 -16.96 27.13
CA LYS A 245 6.56 -17.12 26.97
C LYS A 245 7.00 -17.36 25.52
N GLY A 246 6.25 -18.16 24.75
CA GLY A 246 6.60 -18.46 23.35
C GLY A 246 6.53 -17.20 22.49
N PHE A 247 5.38 -16.52 22.51
CA PHE A 247 5.12 -15.30 21.76
C PHE A 247 6.19 -14.20 21.96
N PHE A 248 6.56 -13.91 23.22
CA PHE A 248 7.60 -12.92 23.51
C PHE A 248 9.01 -13.41 23.14
N SER A 249 9.34 -14.68 23.36
CA SER A 249 10.64 -15.22 22.98
C SER A 249 10.83 -15.21 21.47
N THR A 250 9.81 -15.63 20.72
CA THR A 250 9.80 -15.62 19.25
C THR A 250 9.94 -14.20 18.71
N ILE A 251 9.23 -13.21 19.26
CA ILE A 251 9.32 -11.80 18.81
C ILE A 251 10.68 -11.15 19.14
N CYS A 252 11.23 -11.37 20.34
CA CYS A 252 12.55 -10.84 20.69
C CYS A 252 13.65 -11.46 19.83
N ALA A 253 13.66 -12.78 19.66
CA ALA A 253 14.61 -13.46 18.79
C ALA A 253 14.41 -13.09 17.31
N LEU A 254 13.17 -12.84 16.86
CA LEU A 254 12.88 -12.21 15.57
C LEU A 254 13.64 -10.90 15.44
N TYR A 255 13.48 -9.98 16.40
CA TYR A 255 14.06 -8.64 16.33
C TYR A 255 15.60 -8.68 16.33
N THR A 256 16.20 -9.54 17.17
CA THR A 256 17.66 -9.75 17.22
C THR A 256 18.19 -10.33 15.91
N TRP A 257 17.49 -11.31 15.32
CA TRP A 257 17.84 -11.87 14.01
C TRP A 257 17.64 -10.87 12.87
N TRP A 258 16.57 -10.08 12.94
CA TRP A 258 16.14 -9.10 11.94
C TRP A 258 17.12 -7.93 11.83
N GLN A 259 17.63 -7.41 12.96
CA GLN A 259 18.75 -6.47 13.00
C GLN A 259 20.04 -7.06 12.40
N LYS A 260 20.32 -8.34 12.66
CA LYS A 260 21.59 -8.97 12.28
C LYS A 260 21.67 -9.37 10.79
N TYR A 261 20.57 -9.89 10.22
CA TYR A 261 20.63 -10.58 8.92
C TYR A 261 19.86 -9.93 7.75
N ILE A 262 18.69 -9.30 7.94
CA ILE A 262 17.81 -8.93 6.79
C ILE A 262 17.31 -7.46 6.74
N LEU A 263 17.07 -6.76 7.86
CA LEU A 263 16.77 -5.30 7.93
C LEU A 263 15.84 -4.69 6.84
N LEU A 264 14.74 -5.36 6.49
CA LEU A 264 13.59 -4.73 5.83
C LEU A 264 12.73 -4.00 6.88
N PRO A 265 12.28 -2.74 6.66
CA PRO A 265 11.82 -1.86 7.74
C PRO A 265 10.62 -2.34 8.56
N PHE A 266 9.76 -3.21 7.99
CA PHE A 266 8.73 -3.96 8.73
C PHE A 266 8.48 -5.30 8.02
N ILE A 267 8.32 -6.40 8.77
CA ILE A 267 7.65 -7.60 8.25
C ILE A 267 6.19 -7.24 8.01
N GLN A 268 5.70 -7.45 6.79
CA GLN A 268 4.32 -7.11 6.47
C GLN A 268 3.36 -8.06 7.19
N ARG A 269 2.18 -7.59 7.61
CA ARG A 269 1.19 -8.42 8.36
C ARG A 269 0.92 -9.76 7.69
N VAL A 270 0.83 -9.76 6.36
CA VAL A 270 0.57 -10.95 5.55
C VAL A 270 1.76 -11.93 5.57
N GLN A 271 3.00 -11.44 5.53
CA GLN A 271 4.21 -12.25 5.67
C GLN A 271 4.27 -12.88 7.07
N TRP A 272 3.98 -12.10 8.12
CA TRP A 272 3.94 -12.61 9.50
C TRP A 272 2.88 -13.69 9.68
N LYS A 273 1.68 -13.53 9.11
CA LYS A 273 0.61 -14.53 9.15
C LYS A 273 1.05 -15.88 8.58
N VAL A 274 1.83 -15.89 7.50
CA VAL A 274 2.41 -17.12 6.93
C VAL A 274 3.52 -17.67 7.84
N ILE A 275 4.49 -16.83 8.23
CA ILE A 275 5.64 -17.23 9.07
C ILE A 275 5.18 -17.85 10.40
N HIS A 276 4.23 -17.21 11.10
CA HIS A 276 3.64 -17.72 12.34
C HIS A 276 2.97 -19.08 12.14
N SER A 277 2.19 -19.23 11.06
CA SER A 277 1.46 -20.47 10.77
C SER A 277 2.38 -21.65 10.44
N VAL A 278 3.55 -21.37 9.88
CA VAL A 278 4.59 -22.39 9.62
C VAL A 278 5.41 -22.72 10.87
N LEU A 279 5.67 -21.72 11.73
CA LEU A 279 6.51 -21.89 12.93
C LEU A 279 5.74 -22.52 14.09
N GLU A 280 4.63 -21.91 14.49
CA GLU A 280 3.88 -22.23 15.70
C GLU A 280 2.79 -23.29 15.38
N ASP A 281 1.96 -23.06 14.35
CA ASP A 281 0.84 -23.97 14.03
C ASP A 281 1.26 -25.23 13.25
N LYS A 282 2.50 -25.28 12.73
CA LYS A 282 3.03 -26.31 11.82
C LYS A 282 2.10 -26.64 10.65
N ARG A 283 1.41 -25.62 10.13
CA ARG A 283 0.32 -25.77 9.16
C ARG A 283 0.80 -25.58 7.72
N ASP A 284 0.23 -26.37 6.81
CA ASP A 284 0.42 -26.16 5.36
C ASP A 284 -0.12 -24.78 4.94
N ASN A 285 0.51 -24.12 3.97
CA ASN A 285 0.19 -22.77 3.56
C ASN A 285 0.14 -22.67 2.02
N LEU A 286 -0.86 -21.95 1.48
CA LEU A 286 -0.89 -21.52 0.08
C LEU A 286 -0.82 -20.00 0.04
N VAL A 287 0.25 -19.49 -0.57
CA VAL A 287 0.67 -18.09 -0.52
C VAL A 287 0.62 -17.49 -1.92
N VAL A 288 -0.43 -16.72 -2.19
CA VAL A 288 -0.59 -15.97 -3.44
C VAL A 288 -0.28 -14.52 -3.16
N MET A 289 0.93 -14.09 -3.53
CA MET A 289 1.40 -12.73 -3.30
C MET A 289 1.94 -12.14 -4.59
N ALA A 290 1.65 -10.87 -4.86
CA ALA A 290 2.18 -10.12 -6.01
C ALA A 290 3.72 -10.24 -6.16
N THR A 291 4.24 -9.98 -7.36
CA THR A 291 5.70 -9.86 -7.55
C THR A 291 6.24 -8.68 -6.75
N GLY A 292 7.41 -8.83 -6.13
CA GLY A 292 8.00 -7.82 -5.26
C GLY A 292 7.48 -7.79 -3.81
N TYR A 293 6.37 -8.46 -3.48
CA TYR A 293 5.77 -8.46 -2.13
C TYR A 293 6.57 -9.22 -1.04
N GLY A 294 7.76 -9.75 -1.37
CA GLY A 294 8.64 -10.44 -0.43
C GLY A 294 8.28 -11.89 -0.11
N LYS A 295 7.70 -12.64 -1.06
CA LYS A 295 7.42 -14.10 -0.95
C LYS A 295 8.56 -14.89 -0.31
N SER A 296 9.80 -14.63 -0.74
CA SER A 296 10.98 -15.36 -0.30
C SER A 296 11.22 -15.34 1.20
N LEU A 297 10.85 -14.25 1.89
CA LEU A 297 10.99 -14.16 3.34
C LEU A 297 10.12 -15.18 4.09
N CYS A 298 8.97 -15.56 3.51
CA CYS A 298 8.03 -16.49 4.14
C CYS A 298 8.58 -17.91 4.32
N TYR A 299 9.53 -18.32 3.46
CA TYR A 299 10.20 -19.63 3.55
C TYR A 299 11.68 -19.53 3.95
N GLN A 300 12.35 -18.39 3.72
CA GLN A 300 13.74 -18.19 4.14
C GLN A 300 13.85 -17.91 5.65
N PHE A 301 12.88 -17.21 6.26
CA PHE A 301 12.95 -16.86 7.68
C PHE A 301 12.85 -18.09 8.61
N PRO A 302 11.84 -18.97 8.49
CA PRO A 302 11.60 -20.02 9.49
C PRO A 302 12.79 -20.95 9.78
N PRO A 303 13.53 -21.53 8.80
CA PRO A 303 14.60 -22.47 9.10
C PRO A 303 15.83 -21.82 9.76
N VAL A 304 16.07 -20.53 9.50
CA VAL A 304 17.16 -19.79 10.16
C VAL A 304 16.78 -19.45 11.60
N TYR A 305 15.50 -19.19 11.87
CA TYR A 305 14.98 -18.98 13.22
C TYR A 305 15.02 -20.26 14.08
N THR A 306 14.49 -21.38 13.57
CA THR A 306 14.46 -22.67 14.29
C THR A 306 15.82 -23.33 14.45
N ARG A 307 16.84 -22.87 13.70
CA ARG A 307 18.11 -23.59 13.48
C ARG A 307 17.90 -25.01 12.92
N GLY A 308 16.82 -25.25 12.17
CA GLY A 308 16.65 -26.40 11.30
C GLY A 308 17.08 -26.11 9.86
N THR A 309 16.63 -26.94 8.93
CA THR A 309 16.86 -26.76 7.48
C THR A 309 15.52 -26.55 6.76
N GLY A 310 15.50 -25.64 5.78
CA GLY A 310 14.35 -25.42 4.89
C GLY A 310 14.68 -25.90 3.48
N ILE A 311 13.81 -26.72 2.90
CA ILE A 311 13.93 -27.19 1.53
C ILE A 311 13.12 -26.28 0.62
N VAL A 312 13.70 -25.79 -0.48
CA VAL A 312 13.03 -24.93 -1.46
C VAL A 312 13.08 -25.58 -2.84
N ILE A 313 11.91 -25.96 -3.34
CA ILE A 313 11.73 -26.56 -4.66
C ILE A 313 11.38 -25.44 -5.63
N CYS A 314 12.21 -25.24 -6.66
CA CYS A 314 12.07 -24.16 -7.62
C CYS A 314 12.28 -24.66 -9.06
N PRO A 315 11.48 -24.20 -10.04
CA PRO A 315 11.58 -24.66 -11.43
C PRO A 315 12.80 -24.12 -12.20
N LEU A 316 13.57 -23.18 -11.63
CA LEU A 316 14.51 -22.33 -12.36
C LEU A 316 15.87 -22.23 -11.66
N ILE A 317 16.88 -22.88 -12.24
CA ILE A 317 18.25 -22.92 -11.70
C ILE A 317 18.85 -21.52 -11.51
N SER A 318 18.68 -20.62 -12.48
CA SER A 318 19.22 -19.25 -12.36
C SER A 318 18.62 -18.45 -11.19
N LEU A 319 17.34 -18.67 -10.87
CA LEU A 319 16.70 -18.03 -9.73
C LEU A 319 17.21 -18.62 -8.41
N MET A 320 17.50 -19.93 -8.38
CA MET A 320 18.14 -20.58 -7.23
C MET A 320 19.57 -20.05 -7.00
N GLU A 321 20.36 -19.88 -8.06
CA GLU A 321 21.72 -19.30 -8.01
C GLU A 321 21.70 -17.87 -7.42
N ASP A 322 20.83 -16.99 -7.93
CA ASP A 322 20.66 -15.61 -7.44
C ASP A 322 20.25 -15.57 -5.94
N GLN A 323 19.33 -16.44 -5.52
CA GLN A 323 18.85 -16.49 -4.13
C GLN A 323 19.91 -17.04 -3.16
N VAL A 324 20.68 -18.05 -3.57
CA VAL A 324 21.81 -18.58 -2.78
C VAL A 324 22.89 -17.50 -2.61
N LEU A 325 23.21 -16.75 -3.68
CA LEU A 325 24.15 -15.63 -3.60
C LEU A 325 23.63 -14.55 -2.61
N GLN A 326 22.37 -14.15 -2.72
CA GLN A 326 21.78 -13.14 -1.84
C GLN A 326 21.79 -13.55 -0.36
N LEU A 327 21.46 -14.80 -0.05
CA LEU A 327 21.52 -15.34 1.32
C LEU A 327 22.95 -15.42 1.84
N THR A 328 23.88 -15.91 1.03
CA THR A 328 25.30 -16.02 1.39
C THR A 328 25.92 -14.64 1.68
N MET A 329 25.64 -13.63 0.85
CA MET A 329 26.06 -12.24 1.11
C MET A 329 25.37 -11.59 2.32
N SER A 330 24.27 -12.17 2.80
CA SER A 330 23.60 -11.78 4.04
C SER A 330 24.10 -12.56 5.27
N GLY A 331 25.10 -13.44 5.11
CA GLY A 331 25.64 -14.29 6.17
C GLY A 331 24.78 -15.51 6.51
N ILE A 332 23.84 -15.88 5.65
CA ILE A 332 22.96 -17.06 5.82
C ILE A 332 23.50 -18.19 4.94
N SER A 333 23.94 -19.28 5.58
CA SER A 333 24.42 -20.48 4.89
C SER A 333 23.30 -21.12 4.05
N SER A 334 23.48 -21.17 2.74
CA SER A 334 22.55 -21.77 1.79
C SER A 334 23.30 -22.42 0.62
N CYS A 335 22.66 -23.37 -0.06
CA CYS A 335 23.24 -24.05 -1.22
C CYS A 335 22.17 -24.45 -2.24
N LEU A 336 22.64 -24.74 -3.46
CA LEU A 336 21.86 -25.38 -4.52
C LEU A 336 22.27 -26.85 -4.59
N LEU A 337 21.32 -27.77 -4.38
CA LEU A 337 21.51 -29.20 -4.51
C LEU A 337 20.93 -29.71 -5.83
N GLY A 338 21.76 -30.41 -6.60
CA GLY A 338 21.41 -30.97 -7.90
C GLY A 338 22.43 -32.02 -8.34
N SER A 339 22.21 -32.62 -9.51
CA SER A 339 23.04 -33.71 -10.04
C SER A 339 24.50 -33.34 -10.32
N ALA A 340 24.80 -32.05 -10.53
CA ALA A 340 26.13 -31.55 -10.86
C ALA A 340 26.99 -31.14 -9.64
N GLN A 341 26.51 -31.34 -8.41
CA GLN A 341 27.20 -30.89 -7.19
C GLN A 341 28.16 -31.95 -6.62
N SER A 342 29.24 -31.50 -5.97
CA SER A 342 30.26 -32.39 -5.39
C SER A 342 29.75 -33.17 -4.17
N LYS A 343 30.50 -34.21 -3.77
CA LYS A 343 30.20 -34.99 -2.56
C LYS A 343 30.25 -34.11 -1.30
N ASP A 344 31.20 -33.20 -1.23
CA ASP A 344 31.44 -32.30 -0.07
C ASP A 344 30.19 -31.48 0.30
N VAL A 345 29.39 -31.08 -0.70
CA VAL A 345 28.12 -30.37 -0.46
C VAL A 345 27.10 -31.29 0.22
N LYS A 346 27.02 -32.57 -0.16
CA LYS A 346 26.10 -33.54 0.46
C LYS A 346 26.51 -33.86 1.89
N ASP A 347 27.81 -34.02 2.14
CA ASP A 347 28.34 -34.29 3.48
C ASP A 347 28.16 -33.05 4.39
N SER A 348 28.36 -31.85 3.85
CA SER A 348 28.06 -30.57 4.53
C SER A 348 26.56 -30.38 4.83
N ILE A 349 25.67 -30.89 3.98
CA ILE A 349 24.22 -30.95 4.25
C ILE A 349 23.94 -31.91 5.41
N LYS A 350 24.52 -33.12 5.41
CA LYS A 350 24.35 -34.10 6.50
C LYS A 350 24.95 -33.63 7.83
N ALA A 351 25.99 -32.80 7.78
CA ALA A 351 26.54 -32.11 8.95
C ALA A 351 25.70 -30.89 9.42
N GLY A 352 24.57 -30.59 8.79
CA GLY A 352 23.68 -29.50 9.17
C GLY A 352 24.25 -28.09 8.90
N LEU A 353 25.22 -27.93 8.00
CA LEU A 353 25.86 -26.63 7.78
C LEU A 353 24.97 -25.62 7.02
N TYR A 354 23.95 -26.08 6.31
CA TYR A 354 23.06 -25.23 5.49
C TYR A 354 21.67 -25.03 6.11
N ARG A 355 21.20 -23.78 6.09
CA ARG A 355 19.88 -23.38 6.58
C ARG A 355 18.80 -23.45 5.51
N VAL A 356 19.15 -23.15 4.26
CA VAL A 356 18.23 -23.16 3.11
C VAL A 356 18.88 -23.95 1.97
N ILE A 357 18.20 -24.98 1.47
CA ILE A 357 18.66 -25.83 0.38
C ILE A 357 17.69 -25.70 -0.79
N TYR A 358 18.19 -25.23 -1.93
CA TYR A 358 17.42 -25.10 -3.17
C TYR A 358 17.60 -26.33 -4.06
N MET A 359 16.52 -26.84 -4.66
CA MET A 359 16.59 -27.98 -5.60
C MET A 359 15.51 -27.91 -6.68
N THR A 360 15.74 -28.59 -7.81
CA THR A 360 14.70 -28.76 -8.84
C THR A 360 13.69 -29.84 -8.43
N PRO A 361 12.43 -29.79 -8.90
CA PRO A 361 11.43 -30.82 -8.58
C PRO A 361 11.84 -32.21 -9.11
N GLU A 362 12.54 -32.30 -10.24
CA GLU A 362 13.04 -33.58 -10.77
C GLU A 362 14.08 -34.21 -9.83
N PHE A 363 15.00 -33.40 -9.28
CA PHE A 363 15.99 -33.88 -8.33
C PHE A 363 15.34 -34.29 -7.01
N CYS A 364 14.39 -33.48 -6.51
CA CYS A 364 13.64 -33.74 -5.29
C CYS A 364 12.94 -35.12 -5.31
N LEU A 365 12.22 -35.42 -6.40
CA LEU A 365 11.51 -36.69 -6.59
C LEU A 365 12.43 -37.91 -6.68
N GLY A 366 13.63 -37.74 -7.24
CA GLY A 366 14.63 -38.82 -7.33
C GLY A 366 15.41 -39.07 -6.04
N ASN A 367 15.24 -38.24 -5.00
CA ASN A 367 16.07 -38.27 -3.78
C ASN A 367 15.21 -38.10 -2.50
N LEU A 368 14.00 -38.70 -2.46
CA LEU A 368 13.11 -38.59 -1.30
C LEU A 368 13.73 -39.17 -0.01
N GLU A 369 14.49 -40.26 -0.11
CA GLU A 369 15.21 -40.89 1.01
C GLU A 369 16.19 -39.90 1.67
N LEU A 370 16.91 -39.10 0.87
CA LEU A 370 17.82 -38.06 1.38
C LEU A 370 17.08 -36.99 2.19
N LEU A 371 15.83 -36.67 1.82
CA LEU A 371 15.01 -35.72 2.60
C LEU A 371 14.55 -36.34 3.93
N GLN A 372 14.29 -37.65 3.96
CA GLN A 372 13.97 -38.38 5.19
C GLN A 372 15.20 -38.48 6.11
N ASP A 373 16.39 -38.75 5.57
CA ASP A 373 17.67 -38.67 6.30
C ASP A 373 17.84 -37.29 6.98
N ILE A 374 17.62 -36.20 6.23
CA ILE A 374 17.78 -34.83 6.73
C ILE A 374 16.75 -34.51 7.83
N ASP A 375 15.50 -34.94 7.67
CA ASP A 375 14.46 -34.71 8.69
C ASP A 375 14.74 -35.47 9.99
N GLN A 376 15.24 -36.72 9.90
CA GLN A 376 15.60 -37.53 11.06
C GLN A 376 16.87 -37.04 11.79
N THR A 377 17.83 -36.48 11.05
CA THR A 377 19.15 -36.08 11.62
C THR A 377 19.20 -34.62 12.08
N ILE A 378 18.58 -33.71 11.33
CA ILE A 378 18.69 -32.24 11.53
C ILE A 378 17.32 -31.61 11.79
N GLY A 379 16.26 -32.16 11.21
CA GLY A 379 14.90 -31.62 11.26
C GLY A 379 14.62 -30.61 10.14
N ILE A 380 13.66 -30.95 9.27
CA ILE A 380 13.18 -30.04 8.22
C ILE A 380 12.10 -29.13 8.82
N THR A 381 12.35 -27.82 8.77
CA THR A 381 11.43 -26.82 9.33
C THR A 381 10.21 -26.60 8.43
N LEU A 382 10.42 -26.65 7.10
CA LEU A 382 9.38 -26.53 6.08
C LEU A 382 9.89 -27.05 4.73
N ILE A 383 8.96 -27.35 3.83
CA ILE A 383 9.21 -27.51 2.40
C ILE A 383 8.48 -26.38 1.67
N ALA A 384 9.22 -25.53 0.95
CA ALA A 384 8.64 -24.51 0.07
C ALA A 384 8.57 -25.04 -1.36
N VAL A 385 7.42 -24.85 -2.01
CA VAL A 385 7.23 -25.07 -3.45
C VAL A 385 7.02 -23.69 -4.08
N ASP A 386 8.08 -23.13 -4.66
CA ASP A 386 8.02 -21.83 -5.33
C ASP A 386 7.55 -21.96 -6.78
N GLU A 387 6.88 -20.93 -7.27
CA GLU A 387 6.10 -20.95 -8.53
C GLU A 387 5.16 -22.16 -8.65
N ALA A 388 4.43 -22.46 -7.57
CA ALA A 388 3.53 -23.60 -7.45
C ALA A 388 2.43 -23.67 -8.54
N HIS A 389 2.15 -22.57 -9.24
CA HIS A 389 1.22 -22.58 -10.39
C HIS A 389 1.65 -23.55 -11.51
N CYS A 390 2.94 -23.91 -11.60
CA CYS A 390 3.44 -24.92 -12.53
C CYS A 390 2.81 -26.31 -12.36
N ILE A 391 2.11 -26.59 -11.26
CA ILE A 391 1.42 -27.87 -11.03
C ILE A 391 0.13 -28.04 -11.84
N SER A 392 -0.49 -26.92 -12.23
CA SER A 392 -1.80 -26.91 -12.87
C SER A 392 -1.69 -26.81 -14.39
N GLU A 393 -2.46 -27.62 -15.12
CA GLU A 393 -2.66 -27.47 -16.57
C GLU A 393 -3.45 -26.19 -16.92
N TRP A 394 -4.15 -25.63 -15.94
CA TRP A 394 -4.81 -24.32 -16.03
C TRP A 394 -3.88 -23.16 -15.65
N GLY A 395 -2.64 -23.46 -15.23
CA GLY A 395 -1.55 -22.50 -15.08
C GLY A 395 -0.80 -22.29 -16.39
N HIS A 396 -0.10 -21.16 -16.52
CA HIS A 396 0.54 -20.74 -17.77
C HIS A 396 1.93 -21.36 -18.05
N ASP A 397 2.61 -21.93 -17.05
CA ASP A 397 3.88 -22.70 -17.20
C ASP A 397 3.75 -24.11 -16.59
N PHE A 398 2.82 -24.93 -17.12
CA PHE A 398 2.60 -26.31 -16.61
C PHE A 398 3.84 -27.20 -16.74
N ARG A 399 4.16 -27.93 -15.65
CA ARG A 399 5.27 -28.89 -15.57
C ARG A 399 4.86 -30.18 -14.88
N ASN A 400 4.94 -31.29 -15.61
CA ASN A 400 4.56 -32.62 -15.12
C ASN A 400 5.37 -33.09 -13.88
N SER A 401 6.58 -32.56 -13.66
CA SER A 401 7.36 -32.85 -12.44
C SER A 401 6.68 -32.31 -11.17
N PHE A 402 5.96 -31.19 -11.23
CA PHE A 402 5.26 -30.65 -10.06
C PHE A 402 4.10 -31.53 -9.60
N ARG A 403 3.34 -32.16 -10.52
CA ARG A 403 2.21 -33.03 -10.15
C ARG A 403 2.60 -34.26 -9.33
N LYS A 404 3.86 -34.68 -9.39
CA LYS A 404 4.39 -35.82 -8.62
C LYS A 404 4.82 -35.44 -7.20
N LEU A 405 4.82 -34.14 -6.85
CA LEU A 405 5.24 -33.63 -5.54
C LEU A 405 4.29 -34.02 -4.39
N ASN A 406 3.10 -34.57 -4.67
CA ASN A 406 2.24 -35.20 -3.64
C ASN A 406 2.96 -36.30 -2.82
N SER A 407 4.01 -36.90 -3.39
CA SER A 407 4.87 -37.87 -2.72
C SER A 407 5.59 -37.29 -1.50
N LEU A 408 5.88 -35.99 -1.48
CA LEU A 408 6.53 -35.32 -0.35
C LEU A 408 5.68 -35.39 0.92
N LYS A 409 4.38 -35.12 0.83
CA LYS A 409 3.48 -35.18 1.99
C LYS A 409 3.21 -36.62 2.47
N LYS A 410 3.57 -37.63 1.66
CA LYS A 410 3.60 -39.05 2.08
C LYS A 410 4.92 -39.40 2.78
N ALA A 411 6.05 -38.93 2.25
CA ALA A 411 7.38 -39.20 2.79
C ALA A 411 7.69 -38.42 4.07
N LEU A 412 7.18 -37.19 4.18
CA LEU A 412 7.41 -36.23 5.26
C LEU A 412 6.05 -35.63 5.74
N PRO A 413 5.21 -36.43 6.43
CA PRO A 413 3.84 -36.03 6.77
C PRO A 413 3.77 -34.94 7.86
N SER A 414 4.78 -34.86 8.72
CA SER A 414 4.97 -33.90 9.83
C SER A 414 5.42 -32.51 9.36
N VAL A 415 6.11 -32.43 8.22
CA VAL A 415 6.75 -31.20 7.74
C VAL A 415 5.71 -30.31 7.05
N PRO A 416 5.57 -29.01 7.42
CA PRO A 416 4.65 -28.09 6.76
C PRO A 416 5.11 -27.75 5.35
N VAL A 417 4.18 -27.78 4.39
CA VAL A 417 4.41 -27.41 2.99
C VAL A 417 3.88 -26.00 2.75
N VAL A 418 4.73 -25.13 2.20
CA VAL A 418 4.40 -23.75 1.82
C VAL A 418 4.43 -23.65 0.30
N ALA A 419 3.27 -23.65 -0.34
CA ALA A 419 3.16 -23.41 -1.78
C ALA A 419 3.09 -21.91 -2.05
N LEU A 420 3.98 -21.37 -2.88
CA LEU A 420 4.02 -19.95 -3.21
C LEU A 420 3.85 -19.72 -4.71
N THR A 421 3.13 -18.68 -5.10
CA THR A 421 3.01 -18.26 -6.50
C THR A 421 2.77 -16.74 -6.61
N ALA A 422 3.25 -16.14 -7.69
CA ALA A 422 2.92 -14.76 -8.05
C ALA A 422 1.50 -14.60 -8.61
N THR A 423 1.00 -15.62 -9.29
CA THR A 423 -0.24 -15.60 -10.08
C THR A 423 -0.96 -16.93 -9.90
N ALA A 424 -2.18 -16.89 -9.38
CA ALA A 424 -3.09 -18.02 -9.38
C ALA A 424 -4.53 -17.51 -9.30
N SER A 425 -5.32 -17.88 -10.32
CA SER A 425 -6.78 -17.77 -10.30
C SER A 425 -7.37 -18.74 -9.25
N PRO A 426 -8.65 -18.59 -8.85
CA PRO A 426 -9.29 -19.51 -7.90
C PRO A 426 -9.16 -20.99 -8.27
N SER A 427 -9.37 -21.36 -9.55
CA SER A 427 -9.23 -22.74 -10.02
C SER A 427 -7.79 -23.28 -9.92
N VAL A 428 -6.79 -22.45 -10.21
CA VAL A 428 -5.37 -22.83 -10.04
C VAL A 428 -5.01 -22.99 -8.56
N ARG A 429 -5.61 -22.20 -7.65
CA ARG A 429 -5.41 -22.37 -6.20
C ARG A 429 -5.94 -23.71 -5.71
N GLU A 430 -7.14 -24.11 -6.14
CA GLU A 430 -7.74 -25.41 -5.81
C GLU A 430 -6.88 -26.57 -6.34
N ASP A 431 -6.43 -26.50 -7.59
CA ASP A 431 -5.57 -27.53 -8.21
C ASP A 431 -4.22 -27.66 -7.46
N ILE A 432 -3.61 -26.54 -7.01
CA ILE A 432 -2.40 -26.57 -6.17
C ILE A 432 -2.66 -27.31 -4.84
N VAL A 433 -3.76 -27.02 -4.15
CA VAL A 433 -4.11 -27.67 -2.87
C VAL A 433 -4.30 -29.17 -3.04
N ILE A 434 -5.04 -29.57 -4.09
CA ILE A 434 -5.34 -30.97 -4.40
C ILE A 434 -4.06 -31.71 -4.82
N CYS A 435 -3.31 -31.18 -5.79
CA CYS A 435 -2.15 -31.86 -6.37
C CYS A 435 -0.91 -31.88 -5.45
N LEU A 436 -0.78 -30.97 -4.47
CA LEU A 436 0.23 -31.08 -3.40
C LEU A 436 -0.28 -31.85 -2.17
N ASN A 437 -1.57 -32.22 -2.11
CA ASN A 437 -2.20 -32.89 -0.97
C ASN A 437 -2.04 -32.11 0.35
N LEU A 438 -2.26 -30.79 0.30
CA LEU A 438 -2.12 -29.90 1.46
C LEU A 438 -3.24 -30.13 2.47
N LYS A 439 -2.90 -30.32 3.75
CA LYS A 439 -3.86 -30.64 4.80
C LYS A 439 -4.39 -29.37 5.47
N ASN A 440 -5.65 -29.02 5.20
CA ASN A 440 -6.32 -27.83 5.72
C ASN A 440 -5.43 -26.56 5.63
N PRO A 441 -4.93 -26.19 4.43
CA PRO A 441 -3.91 -25.16 4.32
C PRO A 441 -4.45 -23.77 4.71
N GLN A 442 -3.60 -22.94 5.30
CA GLN A 442 -3.87 -21.51 5.40
C GLN A 442 -3.68 -20.88 4.01
N ILE A 443 -4.78 -20.52 3.35
CA ILE A 443 -4.76 -19.77 2.09
C ILE A 443 -4.62 -18.27 2.40
N THR A 444 -3.59 -17.66 1.83
CA THR A 444 -3.26 -16.25 2.03
C THR A 444 -3.05 -15.58 0.68
N CYS A 445 -3.99 -14.71 0.29
CA CYS A 445 -3.92 -13.90 -0.93
C CYS A 445 -3.69 -12.44 -0.57
N THR A 446 -2.77 -11.76 -1.25
CA THR A 446 -2.67 -10.28 -1.23
C THR A 446 -3.49 -9.70 -2.37
N SER A 447 -3.71 -8.38 -2.36
CA SER A 447 -4.06 -7.71 -3.62
C SER A 447 -2.93 -7.90 -4.64
N PHE A 448 -3.32 -7.89 -5.91
CA PHE A 448 -2.41 -7.91 -7.05
C PHE A 448 -2.00 -6.50 -7.49
N ASP A 449 -2.44 -5.46 -6.77
CA ASP A 449 -2.15 -4.07 -7.11
C ASP A 449 -0.65 -3.74 -6.96
N ARG A 450 -0.16 -2.94 -7.90
CA ARG A 450 1.23 -2.50 -7.98
C ARG A 450 1.23 -0.99 -8.22
N PRO A 451 0.93 -0.19 -7.18
CA PRO A 451 0.74 1.27 -7.28
C PRO A 451 1.96 2.05 -7.79
N ASN A 452 3.12 1.41 -7.85
CA ASN A 452 4.36 2.00 -8.37
C ASN A 452 4.60 1.71 -9.86
N LEU A 453 3.66 1.05 -10.55
CA LEU A 453 3.71 0.75 -11.98
C LEU A 453 2.68 1.61 -12.73
N TYR A 454 3.16 2.58 -13.51
CA TYR A 454 2.35 3.27 -14.51
C TYR A 454 2.17 2.34 -15.72
N LEU A 455 0.94 2.24 -16.23
CA LEU A 455 0.60 1.32 -17.32
C LEU A 455 0.05 2.08 -18.54
N GLU A 456 0.52 1.73 -19.74
CA GLU A 456 0.14 2.41 -20.99
C GLU A 456 0.08 1.42 -22.17
N VAL A 457 -0.88 1.62 -23.09
CA VAL A 457 -1.05 0.79 -24.28
C VAL A 457 -1.08 1.65 -25.55
N GLY A 458 -0.19 1.36 -26.49
CA GLY A 458 -0.05 2.04 -27.77
C GLY A 458 -0.22 1.12 -28.99
N ARG A 459 -0.41 1.73 -30.16
CA ARG A 459 -0.37 1.04 -31.47
C ARG A 459 1.04 1.11 -32.03
N GLN A 460 1.55 0.01 -32.59
CA GLN A 460 2.75 0.10 -33.43
C GLN A 460 2.45 0.89 -34.71
N SER A 461 3.36 1.78 -35.12
CA SER A 461 3.27 2.46 -36.43
C SER A 461 3.73 1.58 -37.60
N GLY A 462 4.31 0.40 -37.29
CA GLY A 462 4.96 -0.48 -38.26
C GLY A 462 6.44 -0.14 -38.49
N ASN A 463 6.98 0.86 -37.78
CA ASN A 463 8.38 1.21 -37.78
C ASN A 463 8.94 1.16 -36.36
N ILE A 464 9.72 0.11 -36.06
CA ILE A 464 10.31 -0.18 -34.75
C ILE A 464 11.08 1.03 -34.20
N LEU A 465 11.88 1.68 -35.05
CA LEU A 465 12.72 2.82 -34.64
C LEU A 465 11.85 4.01 -34.19
N ARG A 466 10.79 4.33 -34.93
CA ARG A 466 9.83 5.38 -34.56
C ARG A 466 9.11 5.05 -33.26
N ASP A 467 8.68 3.81 -33.12
CA ASP A 467 7.86 3.34 -32.00
C ASP A 467 8.65 3.24 -30.68
N LEU A 468 9.96 2.96 -30.74
CA LEU A 468 10.84 2.91 -29.57
C LEU A 468 11.49 4.26 -29.23
N LYS A 469 11.70 5.14 -30.22
CA LYS A 469 12.37 6.44 -30.01
C LYS A 469 11.64 7.36 -29.03
N GLN A 470 10.33 7.20 -28.85
CA GLN A 470 9.56 7.97 -27.86
C GLN A 470 9.93 7.65 -26.40
N PHE A 471 10.55 6.49 -26.13
CA PHE A 471 11.02 6.07 -24.80
C PHE A 471 12.50 6.37 -24.56
N LEU A 472 13.17 6.99 -25.54
CA LEU A 472 14.60 7.30 -25.48
C LEU A 472 14.82 8.79 -25.23
N THR A 473 15.62 9.08 -24.21
CA THR A 473 16.13 10.42 -23.93
C THR A 473 17.43 10.66 -24.70
N ARG A 474 17.68 11.91 -25.12
CA ARG A 474 18.90 12.28 -25.85
C ARG A 474 19.96 12.80 -24.87
N LYS A 475 21.11 12.14 -24.81
CA LYS A 475 22.25 12.54 -23.96
C LYS A 475 23.28 13.27 -24.83
N GLY A 476 23.39 14.59 -24.68
CA GLY A 476 24.35 15.38 -25.47
C GLY A 476 24.01 15.45 -26.97
N SER A 477 25.04 15.40 -27.82
CA SER A 477 24.93 15.75 -29.24
C SER A 477 24.37 14.64 -30.15
N SER A 478 24.55 13.35 -29.85
CA SER A 478 24.13 12.26 -30.75
C SER A 478 23.59 10.99 -30.09
N THR A 479 23.92 10.68 -28.83
CA THR A 479 23.56 9.39 -28.22
C THR A 479 22.17 9.40 -27.60
N TYR A 480 21.53 8.23 -27.61
CA TYR A 480 20.23 7.99 -26.97
C TYR A 480 20.38 7.00 -25.82
N GLU A 481 19.62 7.20 -24.76
CA GLU A 481 19.55 6.28 -23.62
C GLU A 481 18.12 6.22 -23.06
N PHE A 482 17.72 5.07 -22.52
CA PHE A 482 16.53 4.95 -21.69
C PHE A 482 16.74 5.70 -20.36
N GLU A 483 15.65 6.04 -19.67
CA GLU A 483 15.73 6.63 -18.32
C GLU A 483 16.24 5.66 -17.25
N GLY A 484 16.36 4.36 -17.58
CA GLY A 484 16.98 3.35 -16.73
C GLY A 484 16.95 1.94 -17.32
N PRO A 485 17.26 0.91 -16.50
CA PRO A 485 17.29 -0.47 -16.97
C PRO A 485 15.95 -0.92 -17.53
N THR A 486 15.96 -1.40 -18.77
CA THR A 486 14.76 -1.65 -19.59
C THR A 486 14.72 -3.09 -20.09
N ILE A 487 13.53 -3.70 -20.10
CA ILE A 487 13.28 -4.99 -20.77
C ILE A 487 12.29 -4.78 -21.89
N ILE A 488 12.62 -5.26 -23.10
CA ILE A 488 11.70 -5.25 -24.24
C ILE A 488 11.30 -6.69 -24.59
N TYR A 489 10.04 -7.06 -24.34
CA TYR A 489 9.49 -8.37 -24.71
C TYR A 489 9.00 -8.38 -26.16
N CYS A 490 9.43 -9.38 -26.94
CA CYS A 490 9.05 -9.58 -28.34
C CYS A 490 8.45 -10.98 -28.56
N PRO A 491 7.47 -11.14 -29.46
CA PRO A 491 6.79 -12.41 -29.71
C PRO A 491 7.61 -13.42 -30.53
N SER A 492 8.80 -13.07 -31.01
CA SER A 492 9.65 -14.00 -31.78
C SER A 492 11.13 -13.65 -31.68
N ARG A 493 12.00 -14.65 -31.88
CA ARG A 493 13.47 -14.49 -31.92
C ARG A 493 13.89 -13.46 -32.98
N LYS A 494 13.27 -13.53 -34.17
CA LYS A 494 13.51 -12.58 -35.27
C LYS A 494 13.15 -11.14 -34.87
N ALA A 495 12.02 -10.94 -34.18
CA ALA A 495 11.64 -9.63 -33.69
C ALA A 495 12.63 -9.10 -32.64
N THR A 496 13.11 -9.97 -31.73
CA THR A 496 14.18 -9.63 -30.78
C THR A 496 15.45 -9.15 -31.49
N GLU A 497 15.95 -9.90 -32.48
CA GLU A 497 17.14 -9.54 -33.26
C GLU A 497 16.94 -8.24 -34.07
N GLN A 498 15.75 -8.03 -34.65
CA GLN A 498 15.40 -6.80 -35.38
C GLN A 498 15.36 -5.57 -34.46
N VAL A 499 14.76 -5.67 -33.28
CA VAL A 499 14.70 -4.57 -32.31
C VAL A 499 16.10 -4.20 -31.80
N VAL A 500 16.97 -5.18 -31.52
CA VAL A 500 18.39 -4.92 -31.18
C VAL A 500 19.10 -4.21 -32.34
N CYS A 501 18.87 -4.62 -33.58
CA CYS A 501 19.45 -3.96 -34.75
C CYS A 501 19.03 -2.49 -34.87
N GLU A 502 17.75 -2.16 -34.65
CA GLU A 502 17.29 -0.76 -34.69
C GLU A 502 17.78 0.08 -33.51
N LEU A 503 17.86 -0.48 -32.29
CA LEU A 503 18.40 0.21 -31.12
C LEU A 503 19.91 0.49 -31.24
N ASN A 504 20.67 -0.45 -31.81
CA ASN A 504 22.10 -0.27 -32.07
C ASN A 504 22.38 0.87 -33.08
N LYS A 505 21.45 1.23 -33.97
CA LYS A 505 21.58 2.41 -34.86
C LYS A 505 21.43 3.74 -34.14
N LEU A 506 21.01 3.74 -32.88
CA LEU A 506 20.90 4.91 -32.00
C LEU A 506 21.98 4.92 -30.90
N ASP A 507 23.00 4.05 -31.02
CA ASP A 507 24.06 3.82 -30.04
C ASP A 507 23.55 3.39 -28.64
N VAL A 508 22.37 2.78 -28.56
CA VAL A 508 21.78 2.29 -27.29
C VAL A 508 22.39 0.95 -26.91
N THR A 509 22.96 0.85 -25.70
CA THR A 509 23.60 -0.39 -25.21
C THR A 509 22.55 -1.47 -24.90
N CYS A 510 22.38 -2.43 -25.82
CA CYS A 510 21.37 -3.47 -25.67
C CYS A 510 21.85 -4.88 -26.07
N GLY A 511 21.19 -5.90 -25.52
CA GLY A 511 21.46 -7.31 -25.79
C GLY A 511 20.21 -8.11 -26.14
N ALA A 512 20.33 -9.07 -27.05
CA ALA A 512 19.28 -10.05 -27.34
C ALA A 512 19.24 -11.16 -26.27
N TYR A 513 18.04 -11.69 -25.96
CA TYR A 513 17.89 -12.89 -25.13
C TYR A 513 16.75 -13.81 -25.61
N HIS A 514 17.10 -14.97 -26.16
CA HIS A 514 16.13 -15.99 -26.55
C HIS A 514 16.69 -17.40 -26.47
N ALA A 515 15.79 -18.39 -26.39
CA ALA A 515 16.13 -19.81 -26.30
C ALA A 515 17.02 -20.35 -27.44
N GLY A 516 17.08 -19.66 -28.58
CA GLY A 516 17.96 -20.00 -29.71
C GLY A 516 19.44 -19.64 -29.50
N MET A 517 19.78 -18.84 -28.49
CA MET A 517 21.16 -18.46 -28.19
C MET A 517 21.88 -19.54 -27.38
N GLY A 518 23.19 -19.71 -27.61
CA GLY A 518 24.04 -20.59 -26.80
C GLY A 518 24.03 -20.22 -25.32
N ILE A 519 24.13 -21.23 -24.44
CA ILE A 519 23.92 -21.04 -22.99
C ILE A 519 24.93 -20.07 -22.35
N GLN A 520 26.17 -20.07 -22.84
CA GLN A 520 27.22 -19.14 -22.40
C GLN A 520 26.90 -17.69 -22.79
N LYS A 521 26.42 -17.43 -24.01
CA LYS A 521 25.99 -16.08 -24.43
C LYS A 521 24.77 -15.62 -23.63
N ARG A 522 23.81 -16.50 -23.33
CA ARG A 522 22.68 -16.16 -22.44
C ARG A 522 23.15 -15.78 -21.04
N ARG A 523 24.08 -16.54 -20.45
CA ARG A 523 24.67 -16.22 -19.14
C ARG A 523 25.43 -14.88 -19.17
N GLU A 524 26.17 -14.61 -20.23
CA GLU A 524 26.88 -13.35 -20.44
C GLU A 524 25.94 -12.14 -20.50
N ILE A 525 24.90 -12.18 -21.36
CA ILE A 525 23.89 -11.10 -21.45
C ILE A 525 23.15 -10.92 -20.11
N HIS A 526 22.82 -12.02 -19.42
CA HIS A 526 22.20 -11.95 -18.09
C HIS A 526 23.11 -11.24 -17.07
N HIS A 527 24.40 -11.59 -17.02
CA HIS A 527 25.36 -10.94 -16.13
C HIS A 527 25.56 -9.47 -16.47
N GLN A 528 25.71 -9.14 -17.76
CA GLN A 528 25.81 -7.76 -18.25
C GLN A 528 24.61 -6.91 -17.80
N PHE A 529 23.38 -7.42 -17.94
CA PHE A 529 22.17 -6.69 -17.53
C PHE A 529 22.03 -6.58 -16.01
N MET A 530 22.33 -7.65 -15.27
CA MET A 530 22.32 -7.63 -13.80
C MET A 530 23.36 -6.65 -13.24
N ARG A 531 24.46 -6.42 -13.96
CA ARG A 531 25.53 -5.50 -13.62
C ARG A 531 25.41 -4.09 -14.20
N ASP A 532 24.32 -3.76 -14.89
CA ASP A 532 24.16 -2.46 -15.57
C ASP A 532 25.26 -2.17 -16.64
N GLU A 533 25.92 -3.21 -17.16
CA GLU A 533 26.86 -3.13 -18.30
C GLU A 533 26.12 -2.92 -19.64
N ILE A 534 24.88 -3.38 -19.73
CA ILE A 534 23.92 -3.07 -20.82
C ILE A 534 22.65 -2.47 -20.23
N GLN A 535 22.11 -1.43 -20.87
CA GLN A 535 20.93 -0.72 -20.38
C GLN A 535 19.62 -1.45 -20.70
N CYS A 536 19.58 -2.15 -21.84
CA CYS A 536 18.36 -2.80 -22.34
C CYS A 536 18.60 -4.27 -22.67
N VAL A 537 17.69 -5.16 -22.25
CA VAL A 537 17.61 -6.51 -22.83
C VAL A 537 16.32 -6.67 -23.61
N VAL A 538 16.50 -7.00 -24.89
CA VAL A 538 15.42 -7.34 -25.79
C VAL A 538 15.27 -8.86 -25.76
N ALA A 539 14.08 -9.36 -25.49
CA ALA A 539 13.88 -10.72 -25.04
C ALA A 539 12.62 -11.37 -25.62
N THR A 540 12.62 -12.69 -25.67
CA THR A 540 11.37 -13.48 -25.65
C THR A 540 11.02 -13.84 -24.20
N VAL A 541 9.82 -14.39 -23.96
CA VAL A 541 9.36 -14.87 -22.62
C VAL A 541 10.42 -15.72 -21.88
N ALA A 542 11.29 -16.43 -22.64
CA ALA A 542 12.42 -17.21 -22.14
C ALA A 542 13.44 -16.43 -21.26
N PHE A 543 13.51 -15.10 -21.36
CA PHE A 543 14.32 -14.28 -20.43
C PHE A 543 13.62 -14.08 -19.09
N GLY A 544 12.29 -13.96 -19.11
CA GLY A 544 11.51 -13.43 -18.00
C GLY A 544 11.72 -14.19 -16.70
N MET A 545 11.29 -15.45 -16.65
CA MET A 545 10.88 -16.09 -15.40
C MET A 545 11.91 -16.02 -14.25
N GLY A 546 13.21 -16.16 -14.55
CA GLY A 546 14.28 -16.24 -13.55
C GLY A 546 14.90 -14.93 -13.03
N ILE A 547 14.58 -13.75 -13.60
CA ILE A 547 15.32 -12.51 -13.28
C ILE A 547 14.91 -11.89 -11.94
N ASN A 548 15.92 -11.47 -11.15
CA ASN A 548 15.73 -10.72 -9.91
C ASN A 548 16.51 -9.39 -9.84
N LYS A 549 16.52 -8.59 -10.91
CA LYS A 549 16.96 -7.18 -10.85
C LYS A 549 15.89 -6.32 -10.18
N ALA A 550 16.26 -5.63 -9.10
CA ALA A 550 15.31 -4.87 -8.27
C ALA A 550 14.86 -3.55 -8.93
N ASP A 551 15.72 -2.98 -9.77
CA ASP A 551 15.68 -1.59 -10.23
C ASP A 551 15.37 -1.41 -11.72
N ILE A 552 14.65 -2.36 -12.32
CA ILE A 552 14.07 -2.22 -13.67
C ILE A 552 13.07 -1.06 -13.67
N ARG A 553 13.31 -0.08 -14.55
CA ARG A 553 12.52 1.16 -14.65
C ARG A 553 11.47 1.12 -15.76
N MET A 554 11.68 0.31 -16.79
CA MET A 554 10.76 0.22 -17.91
C MET A 554 10.61 -1.22 -18.42
N VAL A 555 9.38 -1.63 -18.72
CA VAL A 555 9.07 -2.85 -19.45
C VAL A 555 8.25 -2.47 -20.69
N ILE A 556 8.70 -2.91 -21.87
CA ILE A 556 8.01 -2.64 -23.14
C ILE A 556 7.64 -3.97 -23.78
N HIS A 557 6.36 -4.22 -24.03
CA HIS A 557 5.90 -5.32 -24.87
C HIS A 557 5.80 -4.85 -26.32
N TYR A 558 6.78 -5.21 -27.15
CA TYR A 558 6.76 -4.95 -28.59
C TYR A 558 6.07 -6.12 -29.31
N GLY A 559 4.74 -6.13 -29.24
CA GLY A 559 3.83 -7.18 -29.67
C GLY A 559 2.87 -7.58 -28.54
N ALA A 560 1.69 -8.09 -28.90
CA ALA A 560 0.70 -8.52 -27.91
C ALA A 560 1.21 -9.69 -27.04
N PRO A 561 1.10 -9.61 -25.69
CA PRO A 561 1.41 -10.73 -24.78
C PRO A 561 0.61 -12.00 -25.13
N LYS A 562 1.14 -13.16 -24.74
CA LYS A 562 0.47 -14.46 -24.96
C LYS A 562 -0.77 -14.62 -24.08
N GLU A 563 -0.62 -14.40 -22.78
CA GLU A 563 -1.73 -14.37 -21.81
C GLU A 563 -1.52 -13.33 -20.70
N MET A 564 -2.54 -13.15 -19.85
CA MET A 564 -2.61 -12.09 -18.84
C MET A 564 -1.74 -12.39 -17.62
N GLU A 565 -1.64 -13.68 -17.28
CA GLU A 565 -0.73 -14.28 -16.34
C GLU A 565 0.72 -13.96 -16.72
N SER A 566 1.10 -14.23 -17.98
CA SER A 566 2.41 -13.86 -18.52
C SER A 566 2.63 -12.35 -18.50
N TYR A 567 1.69 -11.55 -19.01
CA TYR A 567 1.79 -10.09 -19.00
C TYR A 567 2.04 -9.55 -17.59
N TYR A 568 1.24 -9.97 -16.60
CA TYR A 568 1.38 -9.55 -15.21
C TYR A 568 2.72 -9.97 -14.59
N GLN A 569 3.20 -11.20 -14.88
CA GLN A 569 4.52 -11.65 -14.43
C GLN A 569 5.68 -10.91 -15.12
N GLU A 570 5.49 -10.47 -16.36
CA GLU A 570 6.48 -9.74 -17.15
C GLU A 570 6.61 -8.28 -16.70
N ILE A 571 5.50 -7.54 -16.61
CA ILE A 571 5.49 -6.17 -16.06
C ILE A 571 5.86 -6.16 -14.58
N GLY A 572 5.51 -7.21 -13.83
CA GLY A 572 5.80 -7.36 -12.42
C GLY A 572 7.29 -7.45 -12.06
N ARG A 573 8.20 -7.40 -13.04
CA ARG A 573 9.66 -7.27 -12.88
C ARG A 573 10.09 -5.82 -12.69
N ALA A 574 9.34 -4.87 -13.22
CA ALA A 574 9.55 -3.46 -12.99
C ALA A 574 9.33 -3.08 -11.52
N GLY A 575 10.08 -2.08 -11.04
CA GLY A 575 9.85 -1.42 -9.76
C GLY A 575 9.83 -2.34 -8.53
N ARG A 576 10.63 -3.41 -8.48
CA ARG A 576 10.70 -4.31 -7.31
C ARG A 576 11.34 -3.63 -6.08
N ASP A 577 12.11 -2.57 -6.28
CA ASP A 577 12.59 -1.65 -5.25
C ASP A 577 11.49 -0.72 -4.67
N GLY A 578 10.28 -0.75 -5.22
CA GLY A 578 9.14 0.09 -4.81
C GLY A 578 9.15 1.50 -5.40
N LEU A 579 10.15 1.86 -6.21
CA LEU A 579 10.21 3.14 -6.90
C LEU A 579 9.33 3.11 -8.17
N PRO A 580 8.91 4.27 -8.71
CA PRO A 580 8.16 4.35 -9.95
C PRO A 580 8.84 3.60 -11.11
N ALA A 581 8.03 3.00 -11.97
CA ALA A 581 8.44 2.37 -13.21
C ALA A 581 7.26 2.34 -14.20
N SER A 582 7.53 2.28 -15.50
CA SER A 582 6.49 2.30 -16.55
C SER A 582 6.44 1.00 -17.34
N CYS A 583 5.22 0.60 -17.72
CA CYS A 583 4.96 -0.64 -18.45
C CYS A 583 4.12 -0.32 -19.71
N HIS A 584 4.75 -0.44 -20.87
CA HIS A 584 4.17 -0.03 -22.16
C HIS A 584 3.86 -1.25 -23.04
N VAL A 585 2.69 -1.31 -23.66
CA VAL A 585 2.34 -2.38 -24.63
C VAL A 585 2.11 -1.77 -26.01
N LEU A 586 2.98 -2.09 -26.96
CA LEU A 586 2.85 -1.69 -28.37
C LEU A 586 2.36 -2.87 -29.21
N TRP A 587 1.14 -2.81 -29.74
CA TRP A 587 0.52 -3.94 -30.45
C TRP A 587 -0.05 -3.62 -31.82
N THR A 588 -0.28 -4.67 -32.62
CA THR A 588 -1.01 -4.64 -33.90
C THR A 588 -2.13 -5.68 -33.95
N THR A 589 -3.14 -5.45 -34.78
CA THR A 589 -4.21 -6.44 -35.03
C THR A 589 -3.69 -7.72 -35.67
N THR A 590 -2.52 -7.68 -36.32
CA THR A 590 -1.84 -8.86 -36.87
C THR A 590 -1.20 -9.75 -35.80
N ASP A 591 -0.75 -9.19 -34.67
CA ASP A 591 -0.18 -9.98 -33.56
C ASP A 591 -1.22 -10.90 -32.94
N LEU A 592 -2.46 -10.41 -32.80
CA LEU A 592 -3.60 -11.17 -32.30
C LEU A 592 -3.88 -12.42 -33.15
N GLY A 593 -3.88 -12.27 -34.47
CA GLY A 593 -4.03 -13.39 -35.41
C GLY A 593 -2.89 -14.41 -35.30
N GLN A 594 -1.65 -13.97 -35.13
CA GLN A 594 -0.50 -14.86 -34.95
C GLN A 594 -0.55 -15.64 -33.63
N ASN A 595 -1.02 -15.02 -32.54
CA ASN A 595 -1.21 -15.70 -31.26
C ASN A 595 -2.31 -16.76 -31.33
N CYS A 596 -3.41 -16.51 -32.05
CA CYS A 596 -4.44 -17.53 -32.32
C CYS A 596 -3.87 -18.72 -33.13
N LEU A 597 -3.12 -18.45 -34.19
CA LEU A 597 -2.52 -19.48 -35.06
C LEU A 597 -1.46 -20.35 -34.36
N ARG A 598 -0.75 -19.82 -33.36
CA ARG A 598 0.25 -20.58 -32.59
C ARG A 598 -0.35 -21.62 -31.64
N ASN A 599 -1.61 -21.47 -31.27
CA ASN A 599 -2.31 -22.40 -30.38
C ASN A 599 -2.98 -23.58 -31.14
N GLU A 600 -2.81 -23.71 -32.47
CA GLU A 600 -3.41 -24.76 -33.31
C GLU A 600 -3.00 -26.22 -32.95
N LEU A 601 -2.07 -26.46 -32.00
CA LEU A 601 -1.49 -27.80 -31.77
C LEU A 601 -1.98 -28.58 -30.53
N ILE A 602 -2.96 -28.10 -29.77
CA ILE A 602 -3.55 -28.86 -28.64
C ILE A 602 -5.09 -28.84 -28.74
N MET A 603 -5.70 -30.03 -28.79
CA MET A 603 -7.15 -30.18 -28.77
C MET A 603 -7.74 -29.70 -27.45
N LEU A 604 -8.48 -28.58 -27.47
CA LEU A 604 -9.81 -28.45 -26.85
C LEU A 604 -10.42 -27.06 -27.10
N ILE A 605 -11.73 -27.06 -27.40
CA ILE A 605 -12.52 -25.85 -27.71
C ILE A 605 -12.53 -24.84 -26.53
N SER A 606 -12.32 -25.32 -25.29
CA SER A 606 -12.23 -24.48 -24.09
C SER A 606 -11.01 -23.55 -24.06
N ILE A 607 -9.85 -23.99 -24.56
CA ILE A 607 -8.61 -23.18 -24.57
C ILE A 607 -8.74 -22.05 -25.59
N LEU A 608 -9.30 -22.35 -26.77
CA LEU A 608 -9.66 -21.35 -27.77
C LEU A 608 -10.65 -20.32 -27.21
N PHE A 609 -11.69 -20.76 -26.50
CA PHE A 609 -12.65 -19.84 -25.86
C PHE A 609 -11.99 -18.97 -24.78
N SER A 610 -11.07 -19.52 -23.98
CA SER A 610 -10.31 -18.75 -22.98
C SER A 610 -9.37 -17.71 -23.63
N ALA A 611 -8.63 -18.10 -24.66
CA ALA A 611 -7.75 -17.21 -25.41
C ALA A 611 -8.54 -16.10 -26.15
N MET A 612 -9.71 -16.42 -26.71
CA MET A 612 -10.60 -15.43 -27.33
C MET A 612 -11.23 -14.47 -26.30
N ASN A 613 -11.59 -14.94 -25.10
CA ASN A 613 -12.02 -14.07 -24.01
C ASN A 613 -10.89 -13.17 -23.50
N LEU A 614 -9.65 -13.65 -23.51
CA LEU A 614 -8.50 -12.82 -23.15
C LEU A 614 -8.19 -11.77 -24.22
N MET A 615 -8.30 -12.15 -25.48
CA MET A 615 -8.19 -11.25 -26.61
C MET A 615 -9.29 -10.18 -26.58
N SER A 616 -10.52 -10.53 -26.17
CA SER A 616 -11.56 -9.53 -25.91
C SER A 616 -11.20 -8.63 -24.72
N LYS A 617 -10.66 -9.15 -23.62
CA LYS A 617 -10.21 -8.36 -22.46
C LYS A 617 -9.06 -7.40 -22.75
N PHE A 618 -8.05 -7.78 -23.53
CA PHE A 618 -6.98 -6.86 -23.98
C PHE A 618 -7.46 -5.83 -25.00
N LEU A 619 -8.44 -6.18 -25.82
CA LEU A 619 -9.12 -5.22 -26.69
C LEU A 619 -10.02 -4.25 -25.88
N PHE A 620 -10.65 -4.74 -24.81
CA PHE A 620 -11.45 -3.98 -23.84
C PHE A 620 -10.59 -3.00 -23.01
N LEU A 621 -9.40 -3.44 -22.60
CA LEU A 621 -8.35 -2.63 -21.96
C LEU A 621 -7.95 -1.40 -22.81
N TYR A 622 -7.96 -1.52 -24.14
CA TYR A 622 -7.59 -0.44 -25.08
C TYR A 622 -8.75 0.49 -25.48
N LEU A 623 -10.00 0.09 -25.22
CA LEU A 623 -11.17 0.73 -25.84
C LEU A 623 -12.16 1.37 -24.85
N ILE A 624 -12.04 1.14 -23.54
CA ILE A 624 -12.83 1.86 -22.52
C ILE A 624 -11.92 2.81 -21.75
N PRO A 625 -11.85 4.11 -22.11
CA PRO A 625 -11.05 5.08 -21.37
C PRO A 625 -11.55 5.29 -19.92
N CYS A 626 -12.80 4.91 -19.62
CA CYS A 626 -13.39 5.03 -18.28
C CYS A 626 -13.10 3.85 -17.32
N PHE A 627 -12.33 2.84 -17.72
CA PHE A 627 -11.90 1.76 -16.81
C PHE A 627 -10.37 1.80 -16.60
N PRO A 628 -9.90 2.12 -15.37
CA PRO A 628 -8.48 2.07 -15.03
C PRO A 628 -7.86 0.70 -15.35
N LEU A 629 -6.73 0.69 -16.05
CA LEU A 629 -6.06 -0.54 -16.52
C LEU A 629 -5.81 -1.54 -15.37
N GLY A 630 -5.43 -1.00 -14.20
CA GLY A 630 -5.28 -1.76 -12.95
C GLY A 630 -6.55 -2.50 -12.53
N ARG A 631 -7.76 -1.90 -12.63
CA ARG A 631 -9.01 -2.58 -12.25
C ARG A 631 -9.29 -3.83 -13.10
N ILE A 632 -8.91 -3.83 -14.37
CA ILE A 632 -9.11 -4.99 -15.24
C ILE A 632 -8.11 -6.10 -14.89
N ILE A 633 -6.84 -5.75 -14.61
CA ILE A 633 -5.84 -6.69 -14.07
C ILE A 633 -6.33 -7.33 -12.78
N LEU A 634 -6.77 -6.52 -11.81
CA LEU A 634 -7.31 -7.01 -10.55
C LEU A 634 -8.53 -7.91 -10.79
N SER A 635 -9.48 -7.51 -11.64
CA SER A 635 -10.69 -8.31 -11.94
C SER A 635 -10.43 -9.69 -12.57
N HIS A 636 -9.21 -9.94 -13.05
CA HIS A 636 -8.81 -11.24 -13.61
C HIS A 636 -8.21 -12.18 -12.54
N PHE A 637 -7.52 -11.64 -11.54
CA PHE A 637 -6.88 -12.42 -10.46
C PHE A 637 -7.68 -12.45 -9.14
N GLU A 638 -8.53 -11.45 -8.92
CA GLU A 638 -9.30 -11.25 -7.70
C GLU A 638 -10.76 -11.68 -7.88
N ASP A 639 -11.30 -12.35 -6.86
CA ASP A 639 -12.72 -12.66 -6.79
C ASP A 639 -13.59 -11.39 -6.75
N LYS A 640 -14.85 -11.53 -7.18
CA LYS A 640 -15.83 -10.42 -7.24
C LYS A 640 -15.99 -9.62 -5.93
N GLN A 641 -15.57 -10.20 -4.79
CA GLN A 641 -15.61 -9.64 -3.44
C GLN A 641 -14.45 -8.68 -3.10
N LEU A 642 -13.25 -8.88 -3.65
CA LEU A 642 -12.05 -8.08 -3.30
C LEU A 642 -12.04 -6.67 -3.89
N ARG A 643 -12.91 -6.42 -4.89
CA ARG A 643 -13.01 -5.18 -5.69
C ARG A 643 -13.28 -3.87 -4.92
N LYS A 644 -13.49 -3.93 -3.60
CA LYS A 644 -13.63 -2.73 -2.74
C LYS A 644 -12.28 -2.17 -2.26
N VAL A 645 -11.18 -2.93 -2.32
CA VAL A 645 -9.84 -2.49 -1.87
C VAL A 645 -9.03 -1.94 -3.05
N SER A 646 -9.53 -0.86 -3.67
CA SER A 646 -8.74 -0.11 -4.65
C SER A 646 -7.86 0.93 -3.96
N SER A 647 -6.54 0.84 -4.14
CA SER A 647 -5.61 1.89 -3.71
C SER A 647 -6.03 3.27 -4.24
N GLY A 648 -5.84 4.33 -3.43
CA GLY A 648 -6.17 5.72 -3.77
C GLY A 648 -5.37 6.36 -4.91
N ILE A 649 -4.69 5.55 -5.72
CA ILE A 649 -4.02 5.93 -6.98
C ILE A 649 -4.95 5.71 -8.18
N MET A 650 -5.99 4.87 -8.07
CA MET A 650 -6.94 4.70 -9.18
C MET A 650 -7.67 6.02 -9.48
N GLY A 651 -7.48 6.55 -10.69
CA GLY A 651 -8.02 7.85 -11.11
C GLY A 651 -7.02 9.00 -11.07
N THR A 652 -5.74 8.78 -10.76
CA THR A 652 -4.68 9.80 -10.85
C THR A 652 -3.88 9.70 -12.16
N GLU A 653 -3.16 10.77 -12.52
CA GLU A 653 -2.30 10.84 -13.72
C GLU A 653 -1.13 9.83 -13.73
N ASP A 654 -0.79 9.28 -12.57
CA ASP A 654 0.28 8.28 -12.37
C ASP A 654 -0.22 6.82 -12.48
N CYS A 655 -1.54 6.61 -12.60
CA CYS A 655 -2.15 5.28 -12.60
C CYS A 655 -2.02 4.56 -13.95
N CYS A 656 -2.56 5.18 -15.01
CA CYS A 656 -2.48 4.69 -16.38
C CYS A 656 -2.86 5.80 -17.38
N ASP A 657 -2.56 5.55 -18.65
CA ASP A 657 -2.97 6.37 -19.80
C ASP A 657 -4.45 6.78 -19.76
N ASN A 658 -5.36 5.83 -19.55
CA ASN A 658 -6.81 6.05 -19.46
C ASN A 658 -7.16 7.07 -18.34
N CYS A 659 -6.58 6.91 -17.14
CA CYS A 659 -6.79 7.85 -16.03
C CYS A 659 -6.23 9.23 -16.36
N ARG A 660 -5.02 9.32 -16.92
CA ARG A 660 -4.39 10.58 -17.32
C ARG A 660 -5.22 11.33 -18.37
N THR A 661 -5.74 10.64 -19.38
CA THR A 661 -6.62 11.24 -20.38
C THR A 661 -7.94 11.72 -19.76
N SER A 662 -8.52 10.96 -18.82
CA SER A 662 -9.73 11.38 -18.10
C SER A 662 -9.50 12.61 -17.20
N CYS A 663 -8.34 12.76 -16.57
CA CYS A 663 -8.00 13.95 -15.78
C CYS A 663 -7.86 15.20 -16.66
N LEU A 664 -7.22 15.07 -17.82
CA LEU A 664 -7.05 16.18 -18.78
C LEU A 664 -8.36 16.62 -19.46
N ALA A 665 -9.40 15.79 -19.44
CA ALA A 665 -10.68 16.04 -20.10
C ALA A 665 -11.70 16.83 -19.26
N THR A 666 -11.43 17.15 -17.99
CA THR A 666 -12.41 17.84 -17.11
C THR A 666 -12.55 19.34 -17.41
N SER A 667 -13.25 19.65 -18.50
CA SER A 667 -13.86 20.96 -18.76
C SER A 667 -15.14 20.88 -19.62
N SER A 668 -15.97 19.87 -19.41
CA SER A 668 -17.42 19.93 -19.72
C SER A 668 -18.17 18.82 -18.99
N ASP A 669 -19.28 19.18 -18.33
CA ASP A 669 -20.17 18.21 -17.70
C ASP A 669 -20.93 17.43 -18.78
N SER A 670 -20.62 16.15 -18.92
CA SER A 670 -21.40 15.18 -19.69
C SER A 670 -21.15 13.79 -19.12
N GLU A 671 -22.15 13.26 -18.42
CA GLU A 671 -22.11 11.89 -17.90
C GLU A 671 -21.94 10.88 -19.06
N GLY A 672 -21.09 9.87 -18.86
CA GLY A 672 -20.81 8.82 -19.86
C GLY A 672 -22.04 7.95 -20.16
N GLY A 673 -22.89 8.42 -21.07
CA GLY A 673 -24.15 7.80 -21.44
C GLY A 673 -24.04 6.70 -22.50
N LEU A 674 -25.00 5.78 -22.46
CA LEU A 674 -25.31 4.90 -23.59
C LEU A 674 -25.91 5.74 -24.73
N GLN A 675 -25.34 5.65 -25.93
CA GLN A 675 -25.80 6.35 -27.13
C GLN A 675 -26.35 5.35 -28.15
N ASP A 676 -27.38 5.75 -28.89
CA ASP A 676 -28.01 4.92 -29.90
C ASP A 676 -27.25 4.98 -31.25
N PHE A 677 -26.77 3.83 -31.71
CA PHE A 677 -26.12 3.64 -33.01
C PHE A 677 -26.93 2.74 -33.95
N GLY A 678 -28.20 2.47 -33.65
CA GLY A 678 -29.02 1.51 -34.38
C GLY A 678 -29.18 1.84 -35.87
N LYS A 679 -29.22 3.12 -36.26
CA LYS A 679 -29.22 3.53 -37.68
C LYS A 679 -27.93 3.10 -38.39
N GLN A 680 -26.78 3.36 -37.80
CA GLN A 680 -25.47 3.06 -38.40
C GLN A 680 -25.15 1.56 -38.33
N ALA A 681 -25.56 0.89 -37.25
CA ALA A 681 -25.51 -0.57 -37.14
C ALA A 681 -26.39 -1.24 -38.22
N TYR A 682 -27.60 -0.73 -38.44
CA TYR A 682 -28.47 -1.21 -39.53
C TYR A 682 -27.81 -1.06 -40.89
N GLN A 683 -27.23 0.10 -41.19
CA GLN A 683 -26.48 0.33 -42.44
C GLN A 683 -25.32 -0.66 -42.62
N LEU A 684 -24.50 -0.87 -41.59
CA LEU A 684 -23.32 -1.75 -41.65
C LEU A 684 -23.67 -3.23 -41.73
N LEU A 685 -24.62 -3.71 -40.92
CA LEU A 685 -25.08 -5.10 -40.96
C LEU A 685 -25.81 -5.41 -42.27
N SER A 686 -26.61 -4.46 -42.79
CA SER A 686 -27.23 -4.59 -44.11
C SER A 686 -26.22 -4.58 -45.25
N ALA A 687 -25.15 -3.78 -45.16
CA ALA A 687 -24.06 -3.78 -46.15
C ALA A 687 -23.29 -5.10 -46.17
N VAL A 688 -23.03 -5.71 -44.99
CA VAL A 688 -22.43 -7.06 -44.89
C VAL A 688 -23.35 -8.11 -45.52
N SER A 689 -24.66 -8.02 -45.28
CA SER A 689 -25.66 -8.92 -45.88
C SER A 689 -25.77 -8.76 -47.40
N ALA A 690 -25.81 -7.51 -47.91
CA ALA A 690 -25.94 -7.20 -49.33
C ALA A 690 -24.68 -7.57 -50.15
N LEU A 691 -23.53 -7.65 -49.49
CA LEU A 691 -22.26 -8.16 -50.05
C LEU A 691 -22.09 -9.68 -49.84
N GLU A 692 -23.18 -10.37 -49.48
CA GLU A 692 -23.27 -11.83 -49.37
C GLU A 692 -22.26 -12.45 -48.37
N GLU A 693 -21.76 -11.67 -47.41
CA GLU A 693 -20.74 -12.08 -46.42
C GLU A 693 -19.40 -12.53 -47.06
N LYS A 694 -19.16 -12.20 -48.34
CA LYS A 694 -18.00 -12.68 -49.14
C LYS A 694 -16.70 -11.90 -48.93
N PHE A 695 -16.70 -10.86 -48.12
CA PHE A 695 -15.56 -9.93 -47.98
C PHE A 695 -15.28 -9.59 -46.51
N GLY A 696 -14.04 -9.24 -46.20
CA GLY A 696 -13.67 -8.65 -44.91
C GLY A 696 -14.25 -7.23 -44.72
N THR A 697 -14.28 -6.76 -43.48
CA THR A 697 -14.90 -5.48 -43.02
C THR A 697 -14.63 -4.26 -43.91
N ARG A 698 -13.47 -4.17 -44.54
CA ARG A 698 -13.09 -3.04 -45.42
C ARG A 698 -14.01 -2.85 -46.63
N VAL A 699 -14.55 -3.90 -47.25
CA VAL A 699 -15.37 -3.75 -48.47
C VAL A 699 -16.78 -3.21 -48.17
N PRO A 700 -17.52 -3.70 -47.15
CA PRO A 700 -18.73 -3.05 -46.65
C PRO A 700 -18.56 -1.56 -46.33
N ILE A 701 -17.42 -1.17 -45.75
CA ILE A 701 -17.12 0.23 -45.42
C ILE A 701 -16.91 1.06 -46.70
N LEU A 702 -16.15 0.56 -47.68
CA LEU A 702 -15.96 1.23 -48.98
C LEU A 702 -17.28 1.36 -49.75
N PHE A 703 -18.16 0.38 -49.62
CA PHE A 703 -19.51 0.38 -50.19
C PHE A 703 -20.41 1.44 -49.54
N LEU A 704 -20.50 1.48 -48.20
CA LEU A 704 -21.27 2.51 -47.48
C LEU A 704 -20.75 3.92 -47.75
N ARG A 705 -19.44 4.12 -47.87
CA ARG A 705 -18.84 5.43 -48.19
C ARG A 705 -18.92 5.81 -49.67
N GLY A 706 -19.46 4.95 -50.54
CA GLY A 706 -19.59 5.25 -51.97
C GLY A 706 -18.24 5.37 -52.69
N SER A 707 -17.28 4.50 -52.37
CA SER A 707 -15.93 4.55 -52.92
C SER A 707 -15.85 4.05 -54.38
N ASN A 708 -14.95 4.67 -55.16
CA ASN A 708 -14.58 4.27 -56.51
C ASN A 708 -13.44 3.22 -56.56
N SER A 709 -13.08 2.61 -55.42
CA SER A 709 -12.01 1.60 -55.38
C SER A 709 -12.35 0.36 -56.20
N GLN A 710 -11.43 -0.09 -57.05
CA GLN A 710 -11.52 -1.34 -57.81
C GLN A 710 -11.72 -2.59 -56.94
N ARG A 711 -11.44 -2.51 -55.62
CA ARG A 711 -11.72 -3.59 -54.65
C ARG A 711 -13.21 -3.80 -54.37
N LEU A 712 -14.07 -2.86 -54.76
CA LEU A 712 -15.53 -2.98 -54.68
C LEU A 712 -16.09 -3.25 -56.08
N PRO A 713 -16.63 -4.45 -56.35
CA PRO A 713 -17.14 -4.79 -57.68
C PRO A 713 -18.30 -3.89 -58.13
N ASP A 714 -18.21 -3.43 -59.37
CA ASP A 714 -19.11 -2.45 -60.01
C ASP A 714 -20.60 -2.79 -59.87
N ARG A 715 -20.95 -4.09 -59.88
CA ARG A 715 -22.32 -4.59 -59.70
C ARG A 715 -23.00 -4.08 -58.42
N TYR A 716 -22.24 -3.88 -57.34
CA TYR A 716 -22.80 -3.41 -56.07
C TYR A 716 -23.01 -1.89 -56.04
N ARG A 717 -22.41 -1.09 -56.94
CA ARG A 717 -22.58 0.38 -56.95
C ARG A 717 -23.99 0.85 -57.30
N LYS A 718 -24.84 -0.05 -57.83
CA LYS A 718 -26.27 0.19 -58.12
C LYS A 718 -27.19 -0.06 -56.91
N HIS A 719 -26.68 -0.58 -55.79
CA HIS A 719 -27.49 -0.93 -54.62
C HIS A 719 -27.84 0.31 -53.79
N ALA A 720 -29.06 0.39 -53.24
CA ALA A 720 -29.56 1.58 -52.51
C ALA A 720 -28.71 2.01 -51.30
N LEU A 721 -27.96 1.09 -50.70
CA LEU A 721 -27.04 1.37 -49.59
C LEU A 721 -25.67 1.94 -50.02
N TYR A 722 -25.33 1.92 -51.31
CA TYR A 722 -24.06 2.43 -51.81
C TYR A 722 -23.98 3.95 -51.60
N GLY A 723 -23.01 4.41 -50.82
CA GLY A 723 -22.88 5.82 -50.45
C GLY A 723 -23.81 6.30 -49.33
N SER A 724 -24.63 5.42 -48.72
CA SER A 724 -25.55 5.80 -47.62
C SER A 724 -24.87 6.15 -46.30
N GLY A 725 -23.57 5.86 -46.16
CA GLY A 725 -22.73 6.15 -45.00
C GLY A 725 -21.60 7.13 -45.28
N LYS A 726 -21.75 8.01 -46.29
CA LYS A 726 -20.74 9.02 -46.68
C LYS A 726 -20.43 10.02 -45.56
N ASP A 727 -21.39 10.29 -44.69
CA ASP A 727 -21.31 11.27 -43.60
C ASP A 727 -20.22 10.90 -42.54
N TRP A 728 -19.79 9.64 -42.53
CA TRP A 728 -18.79 9.13 -41.57
C TRP A 728 -17.49 8.68 -42.25
N THR A 729 -16.38 8.77 -41.51
CA THR A 729 -15.03 8.45 -42.02
C THR A 729 -14.77 6.94 -42.10
N GLU A 730 -13.77 6.51 -42.88
CA GLU A 730 -13.40 5.07 -42.94
C GLU A 730 -12.89 4.55 -41.59
N SER A 731 -12.21 5.39 -40.80
CA SER A 731 -11.80 5.06 -39.44
C SER A 731 -12.99 4.91 -38.49
N TRP A 732 -13.96 5.82 -38.55
CA TRP A 732 -15.19 5.74 -37.78
C TRP A 732 -15.96 4.44 -38.03
N TRP A 733 -16.19 4.10 -39.31
CA TRP A 733 -16.85 2.85 -39.67
C TRP A 733 -16.06 1.60 -39.26
N LYS A 734 -14.71 1.67 -39.21
CA LYS A 734 -13.89 0.59 -38.66
C LYS A 734 -14.10 0.42 -37.16
N SER A 735 -14.14 1.51 -36.39
CA SER A 735 -14.43 1.46 -34.94
C SER A 735 -15.80 0.83 -34.67
N LEU A 736 -16.86 1.26 -35.36
CA LEU A 736 -18.19 0.65 -35.23
C LEU A 736 -18.17 -0.84 -35.63
N SER A 737 -17.47 -1.21 -36.71
CA SER A 737 -17.37 -2.63 -37.11
C SER A 737 -16.69 -3.49 -36.05
N GLN A 738 -15.67 -2.97 -35.36
CA GLN A 738 -14.98 -3.67 -34.27
C GLN A 738 -15.89 -3.80 -33.05
N GLN A 739 -16.64 -2.75 -32.70
CA GLN A 739 -17.61 -2.77 -31.60
C GLN A 739 -18.73 -3.79 -31.86
N LEU A 740 -19.26 -3.88 -33.09
CA LEU A 740 -20.25 -4.89 -33.47
C LEU A 740 -19.68 -6.32 -33.51
N ILE A 741 -18.38 -6.50 -33.74
CA ILE A 741 -17.70 -7.81 -33.59
C ILE A 741 -17.57 -8.16 -32.10
N MET A 742 -17.15 -7.23 -31.24
CA MET A 742 -17.03 -7.43 -29.79
C MET A 742 -18.37 -7.77 -29.14
N GLU A 743 -19.42 -7.02 -29.48
CA GLU A 743 -20.80 -7.31 -29.07
C GLU A 743 -21.37 -8.57 -29.74
N GLY A 744 -20.64 -9.23 -30.63
CA GLY A 744 -21.04 -10.49 -31.25
C GLY A 744 -22.22 -10.36 -32.21
N PHE A 745 -22.46 -9.20 -32.82
CA PHE A 745 -23.38 -9.05 -33.97
C PHE A 745 -22.69 -9.46 -35.29
N LEU A 746 -21.38 -9.21 -35.40
CA LEU A 746 -20.52 -9.63 -36.49
C LEU A 746 -19.49 -10.67 -36.02
N ARG A 747 -18.95 -11.44 -36.97
CA ARG A 747 -17.80 -12.33 -36.76
C ARG A 747 -16.84 -12.24 -37.94
N GLU A 748 -15.56 -12.47 -37.68
CA GLU A 748 -14.57 -12.70 -38.72
C GLU A 748 -14.31 -14.21 -38.87
N VAL A 749 -14.25 -14.67 -40.12
CA VAL A 749 -14.07 -16.08 -40.48
C VAL A 749 -12.95 -16.20 -41.50
N SER A 750 -11.89 -16.93 -41.16
CA SER A 750 -10.79 -17.26 -42.06
C SER A 750 -11.23 -18.30 -43.09
N GLY A 751 -10.98 -18.04 -44.37
CA GLY A 751 -11.28 -18.98 -45.45
C GLY A 751 -10.28 -20.14 -45.55
N ARG A 752 -10.52 -21.07 -46.50
CA ARG A 752 -9.61 -22.20 -46.78
C ARG A 752 -8.17 -21.79 -47.13
N ASN A 753 -7.97 -20.54 -47.56
CA ASN A 753 -6.65 -19.98 -47.83
C ASN A 753 -6.29 -19.01 -46.69
N LYS A 754 -5.22 -19.30 -45.93
CA LYS A 754 -4.93 -18.70 -44.60
C LYS A 754 -4.70 -17.18 -44.57
N PHE A 755 -4.75 -16.49 -45.72
CA PHE A 755 -4.57 -15.05 -45.88
C PHE A 755 -5.88 -14.27 -46.16
N ALA A 756 -7.02 -14.96 -46.25
CA ALA A 756 -8.31 -14.35 -46.58
C ALA A 756 -9.30 -14.41 -45.40
N THR A 757 -9.57 -13.26 -44.78
CA THR A 757 -10.59 -13.10 -43.73
C THR A 757 -11.87 -12.51 -44.31
N THR A 758 -13.00 -13.16 -44.03
CA THR A 758 -14.36 -12.73 -44.39
C THR A 758 -15.11 -12.23 -43.17
N CYS A 759 -15.99 -11.25 -43.33
CA CYS A 759 -16.85 -10.73 -42.26
C CYS A 759 -18.28 -11.21 -42.50
N GLY A 760 -18.86 -11.88 -41.51
CA GLY A 760 -20.19 -12.46 -41.57
C GLY A 760 -21.06 -12.10 -40.36
N LEU A 761 -22.37 -12.29 -40.52
CA LEU A 761 -23.38 -12.04 -39.51
C LEU A 761 -23.49 -13.25 -38.56
N THR A 762 -23.47 -13.00 -37.26
CA THR A 762 -23.78 -14.01 -36.24
C THR A 762 -25.29 -14.22 -36.13
N GLN A 763 -25.74 -15.19 -35.32
CA GLN A 763 -27.17 -15.33 -35.03
C GLN A 763 -27.73 -14.10 -34.29
N LYS A 764 -26.97 -13.48 -33.37
CA LYS A 764 -27.35 -12.20 -32.72
C LYS A 764 -27.49 -11.08 -33.76
N GLY A 765 -26.55 -11.01 -34.72
CA GLY A 765 -26.58 -10.10 -35.85
C GLY A 765 -27.83 -10.26 -36.73
N ARG A 766 -28.12 -11.48 -37.19
CA ARG A 766 -29.29 -11.78 -38.03
C ARG A 766 -30.61 -11.52 -37.30
N ASN A 767 -30.71 -11.92 -36.02
CA ASN A 767 -31.91 -11.73 -35.20
C ASN A 767 -32.18 -10.25 -34.88
N TRP A 768 -31.12 -9.43 -34.75
CA TRP A 768 -31.28 -7.98 -34.60
C TRP A 768 -31.61 -7.32 -35.94
N LEU A 769 -30.94 -7.69 -37.03
CA LEU A 769 -31.16 -7.12 -38.36
C LEU A 769 -32.59 -7.38 -38.88
N SER A 770 -33.15 -8.57 -38.65
CA SER A 770 -34.53 -8.89 -39.04
C SER A 770 -35.57 -8.09 -38.26
N LYS A 771 -35.34 -7.84 -36.96
CA LYS A 771 -36.17 -6.95 -36.13
C LYS A 771 -36.00 -5.48 -36.50
N ALA A 772 -34.79 -5.07 -36.86
CA ALA A 772 -34.49 -3.72 -37.29
C ALA A 772 -35.14 -3.38 -38.65
N ALA A 773 -35.22 -4.34 -39.56
CA ALA A 773 -35.87 -4.17 -40.86
C ALA A 773 -37.39 -3.96 -40.78
N SER A 774 -38.05 -4.37 -39.68
CA SER A 774 -39.47 -4.13 -39.42
C SER A 774 -39.74 -2.93 -38.49
N ALA A 775 -38.70 -2.25 -37.99
CA ALA A 775 -38.80 -1.10 -37.10
C ALA A 775 -38.61 0.22 -37.87
N SER A 776 -39.45 1.23 -37.61
CA SER A 776 -39.32 2.56 -38.23
C SER A 776 -38.07 3.32 -37.78
N ASN A 777 -37.63 3.09 -36.55
CA ASN A 777 -36.34 3.55 -36.00
C ASN A 777 -35.66 2.35 -35.29
N PRO A 778 -34.68 1.68 -35.91
CA PRO A 778 -33.94 0.62 -35.24
C PRO A 778 -32.99 1.23 -34.22
N SER A 779 -33.09 0.79 -32.96
CA SER A 779 -32.21 1.22 -31.85
C SER A 779 -31.18 0.15 -31.50
N LEU A 780 -29.95 0.58 -31.22
CA LEU A 780 -28.87 -0.22 -30.65
C LEU A 780 -28.01 0.68 -29.75
N LEU A 781 -28.29 0.63 -28.44
CA LEU A 781 -27.52 1.34 -27.43
C LEU A 781 -26.12 0.73 -27.28
N LEU A 782 -25.08 1.53 -27.52
CA LEU A 782 -23.67 1.21 -27.24
C LEU A 782 -23.06 2.37 -26.43
N HIS A 783 -21.92 2.15 -25.76
CA HIS A 783 -21.25 3.25 -25.04
C HIS A 783 -20.69 4.30 -25.99
N ALA A 784 -20.98 5.58 -25.71
CA ALA A 784 -20.67 6.72 -26.58
C ALA A 784 -19.16 7.00 -26.75
N ASP A 785 -18.37 6.71 -25.71
CA ASP A 785 -16.94 7.07 -25.59
C ASP A 785 -16.06 6.54 -26.74
N TYR A 786 -16.54 5.51 -27.44
CA TYR A 786 -15.89 4.85 -28.57
C TYR A 786 -15.91 5.66 -29.87
N VAL A 787 -16.81 6.64 -29.97
CA VAL A 787 -17.27 7.18 -31.26
C VAL A 787 -16.86 8.65 -31.47
N TYR A 788 -16.65 9.40 -30.39
CA TYR A 788 -16.33 10.83 -30.42
C TYR A 788 -14.87 11.20 -30.74
N PHE A 789 -13.94 10.24 -30.77
CA PHE A 789 -12.52 10.54 -31.02
C PHE A 789 -12.17 10.92 -32.48
N ILE A 790 -13.13 11.03 -33.40
CA ILE A 790 -12.90 11.44 -34.80
C ILE A 790 -14.01 12.36 -35.31
N SER A 791 -13.97 13.63 -34.92
CA SER A 791 -14.81 14.70 -35.51
C SER A 791 -14.41 15.02 -36.97
N PRO A 792 -15.32 15.62 -37.78
CA PRO A 792 -15.02 16.02 -39.16
C PRO A 792 -13.99 17.17 -39.24
N PRO A 793 -13.30 17.34 -40.38
CA PRO A 793 -12.38 18.47 -40.56
C PRO A 793 -13.15 19.78 -40.72
N VAL A 794 -13.10 20.65 -39.71
CA VAL A 794 -13.55 22.05 -39.83
C VAL A 794 -12.48 22.83 -40.61
N HIS A 795 -12.91 23.59 -41.61
CA HIS A 795 -12.01 24.41 -42.44
C HIS A 795 -11.24 25.45 -41.61
N SER A 796 -9.93 25.48 -41.78
CA SER A 796 -9.03 26.46 -41.16
C SER A 796 -8.92 27.76 -41.97
N PRO A 797 -8.96 28.93 -41.32
CA PRO A 797 -8.33 30.14 -41.84
C PRO A 797 -6.97 30.40 -41.15
N VAL A 798 -5.92 30.38 -41.97
CA VAL A 798 -4.69 31.21 -41.99
C VAL A 798 -4.07 31.69 -40.65
N LYS A 799 -2.77 31.40 -40.49
CA LYS A 799 -1.88 31.88 -39.41
C LYS A 799 -1.62 33.39 -39.47
N SER A 800 -1.44 34.04 -38.32
CA SER A 800 -0.62 35.26 -38.18
C SER A 800 0.11 35.28 -36.81
N PRO A 801 1.28 35.93 -36.68
CA PRO A 801 2.17 35.76 -35.54
C PRO A 801 1.88 36.73 -34.38
N LEU A 802 1.95 36.25 -33.14
CA LEU A 802 1.86 37.07 -31.94
C LEU A 802 3.19 37.81 -31.66
N ARG A 803 3.12 39.13 -31.55
CA ARG A 803 4.19 40.02 -31.08
C ARG A 803 4.22 40.10 -29.54
N PRO A 804 5.36 40.46 -28.91
CA PRO A 804 5.52 40.47 -27.47
C PRO A 804 4.79 41.66 -26.80
N ARG A 805 4.35 41.47 -25.55
CA ARG A 805 4.02 42.57 -24.62
C ARG A 805 5.16 42.74 -23.62
N GLY A 806 5.51 44.01 -23.39
CA GLY A 806 6.52 44.45 -22.43
C GLY A 806 6.02 44.51 -20.99
N PRO A 807 6.81 45.13 -20.09
CA PRO A 807 6.78 44.84 -18.66
C PRO A 807 5.73 45.62 -17.87
N VAL A 808 5.32 45.04 -16.73
CA VAL A 808 4.75 45.74 -15.58
C VAL A 808 5.58 45.36 -14.35
N SER A 809 5.76 46.31 -13.44
CA SER A 809 6.92 46.40 -12.56
C SER A 809 6.78 45.75 -11.18
N SER A 810 7.95 45.54 -10.55
CA SER A 810 8.22 45.68 -9.12
C SER A 810 7.42 44.82 -8.13
N GLN A 811 8.02 43.70 -7.71
CA GLN A 811 8.04 43.31 -6.29
C GLN A 811 9.32 42.50 -6.00
N GLU A 812 10.41 43.23 -5.73
CA GLU A 812 11.64 42.67 -5.16
C GLU A 812 11.37 42.38 -3.68
N ASN A 813 11.29 41.10 -3.30
CA ASN A 813 11.60 40.59 -1.93
C ASN A 813 11.41 39.06 -1.74
N GLU A 814 10.95 38.28 -2.73
CA GLU A 814 10.80 36.80 -2.58
C GLU A 814 12.02 35.97 -3.03
N LEU A 815 13.10 36.60 -3.53
CA LEU A 815 14.18 35.88 -4.21
C LEU A 815 15.11 35.06 -3.30
N GLU A 816 15.38 35.49 -2.07
CA GLU A 816 16.41 34.86 -1.21
C GLU A 816 16.02 33.46 -0.67
N VAL A 817 14.73 33.22 -0.40
CA VAL A 817 14.27 31.93 0.17
C VAL A 817 14.29 30.80 -0.88
N SER A 818 14.26 31.14 -2.17
CA SER A 818 14.22 30.18 -3.27
C SER A 818 15.57 29.48 -3.55
N LEU A 819 16.69 30.18 -3.30
CA LEU A 819 18.04 29.72 -3.63
C LEU A 819 18.48 28.53 -2.76
N GLY A 820 18.18 28.54 -1.47
CA GLY A 820 18.57 27.48 -0.53
C GLY A 820 17.94 26.12 -0.82
N LYS A 821 16.65 26.09 -1.21
CA LYS A 821 15.96 24.84 -1.60
C LYS A 821 16.53 24.26 -2.90
N ARG A 822 16.88 25.13 -3.87
CA ARG A 822 17.45 24.71 -5.16
C ARG A 822 18.82 24.06 -4.96
N GLY A 823 19.70 24.67 -4.17
CA GLY A 823 21.01 24.12 -3.81
C GLY A 823 20.93 22.79 -3.04
N TYR A 824 20.03 22.65 -2.06
CA TYR A 824 19.88 21.40 -1.31
C TYR A 824 19.45 20.22 -2.19
N LEU A 825 18.48 20.43 -3.09
CA LEU A 825 18.02 19.39 -4.02
C LEU A 825 19.12 19.02 -5.02
N GLN A 826 19.77 20.03 -5.61
CA GLN A 826 20.83 19.86 -6.59
C GLN A 826 22.03 19.10 -6.02
N ASN A 827 22.47 19.43 -4.80
CA ASN A 827 23.55 18.72 -4.11
C ASN A 827 23.19 17.27 -3.76
N THR A 828 21.92 17.00 -3.46
CA THR A 828 21.45 15.64 -3.16
C THR A 828 21.38 14.77 -4.43
N THR A 829 20.90 15.34 -5.54
CA THR A 829 20.91 14.67 -6.86
C THR A 829 22.35 14.43 -7.36
N ALA A 830 23.25 15.40 -7.19
CA ALA A 830 24.66 15.26 -7.56
C ALA A 830 25.37 14.15 -6.74
N LEU A 831 25.14 14.10 -5.43
CA LEU A 831 25.67 13.04 -4.58
C LEU A 831 25.09 11.67 -4.93
N TYR A 832 23.79 11.58 -5.23
CA TYR A 832 23.17 10.33 -5.70
C TYR A 832 23.80 9.84 -7.02
N GLY A 833 24.09 10.74 -7.96
CA GLY A 833 24.82 10.42 -9.19
C GLY A 833 26.23 9.87 -8.94
N LYS A 834 27.02 10.52 -8.07
CA LYS A 834 28.33 10.02 -7.64
C LYS A 834 28.24 8.64 -6.96
N LEU A 835 27.26 8.46 -6.08
CA LEU A 835 27.03 7.18 -5.38
C LEU A 835 26.63 6.04 -6.32
N LEU A 836 25.88 6.31 -7.40
CA LEU A 836 25.60 5.33 -8.45
C LEU A 836 26.90 4.88 -9.14
N THR A 837 27.76 5.82 -9.56
CA THR A 837 29.04 5.51 -10.20
C THR A 837 29.99 4.77 -9.26
N ALA A 838 30.09 5.19 -8.00
CA ALA A 838 30.90 4.53 -6.99
C ALA A 838 30.38 3.11 -6.68
N ARG A 839 29.05 2.92 -6.59
CA ARG A 839 28.44 1.59 -6.46
C ARG A 839 28.81 0.69 -7.62
N GLN A 840 28.77 1.22 -8.84
CA GLN A 840 29.13 0.48 -10.05
C GLN A 840 30.58 0.00 -10.01
N LYS A 841 31.51 0.88 -9.64
CA LYS A 841 32.93 0.55 -9.52
C LYS A 841 33.17 -0.59 -8.53
N VAL A 842 32.63 -0.47 -7.31
CA VAL A 842 32.79 -1.50 -6.25
C VAL A 842 32.08 -2.81 -6.62
N ALA A 843 30.95 -2.75 -7.32
CA ALA A 843 30.24 -3.93 -7.79
C ALA A 843 31.04 -4.69 -8.86
N ASN A 844 31.66 -3.97 -9.80
CA ASN A 844 32.54 -4.54 -10.82
C ASN A 844 33.80 -5.18 -10.20
N GLU A 845 34.48 -4.48 -9.27
CA GLU A 845 35.64 -5.00 -8.53
C GLU A 845 35.32 -6.29 -7.76
N LYS A 846 34.10 -6.41 -7.22
CA LYS A 846 33.63 -7.60 -6.49
C LYS A 846 32.89 -8.62 -7.36
N ILE A 847 32.73 -8.37 -8.66
CA ILE A 847 32.11 -9.28 -9.65
C ILE A 847 30.60 -9.55 -9.35
N ILE A 848 29.95 -8.67 -8.58
CA ILE A 848 28.55 -8.79 -8.10
C ILE A 848 27.59 -7.79 -8.79
N PRO A 849 26.27 -8.06 -8.82
CA PRO A 849 25.28 -7.06 -9.27
C PRO A 849 25.22 -5.82 -8.35
N PRO A 850 25.20 -4.58 -8.87
CA PRO A 850 25.14 -3.36 -8.07
C PRO A 850 23.98 -3.31 -7.08
N ALA A 851 22.79 -3.76 -7.48
CA ALA A 851 21.61 -3.78 -6.61
C ALA A 851 21.74 -4.74 -5.40
N VAL A 852 22.61 -5.76 -5.47
CA VAL A 852 22.88 -6.68 -4.35
C VAL A 852 23.76 -5.99 -3.29
N LEU A 853 24.74 -5.20 -3.75
CA LEU A 853 25.58 -4.34 -2.91
C LEU A 853 24.74 -3.25 -2.22
N ALA A 854 24.06 -2.41 -3.00
CA ALA A 854 23.15 -1.37 -2.51
C ALA A 854 22.00 -1.11 -3.50
N THR A 855 20.76 -1.22 -3.03
CA THR A 855 19.58 -0.85 -3.84
C THR A 855 19.50 0.67 -4.02
N ASN A 856 18.76 1.13 -5.03
CA ASN A 856 18.60 2.57 -5.28
C ASN A 856 17.96 3.28 -4.08
N LYS A 857 17.06 2.62 -3.33
CA LYS A 857 16.52 3.12 -2.06
C LYS A 857 17.63 3.40 -1.03
N ILE A 858 18.59 2.49 -0.87
CA ILE A 858 19.74 2.68 0.05
C ILE A 858 20.58 3.89 -0.42
N LEU A 859 20.87 4.01 -1.72
CA LEU A 859 21.64 5.14 -2.25
C LEU A 859 20.92 6.49 -2.09
N VAL A 860 19.59 6.56 -2.30
CA VAL A 860 18.79 7.78 -2.07
C VAL A 860 18.82 8.17 -0.59
N GLU A 861 18.64 7.21 0.33
CA GLU A 861 18.75 7.46 1.76
C GLU A 861 20.18 7.88 2.17
N MET A 862 21.22 7.30 1.58
CA MET A 862 22.63 7.71 1.78
C MET A 862 22.88 9.13 1.28
N ALA A 863 22.38 9.51 0.10
CA ALA A 863 22.50 10.87 -0.43
C ALA A 863 21.75 11.90 0.44
N ARG A 864 20.61 11.52 1.03
CA ARG A 864 19.80 12.38 1.92
C ARG A 864 20.39 12.51 3.33
N LYS A 865 20.81 11.40 3.94
CA LYS A 865 21.30 11.34 5.33
C LYS A 865 22.81 11.61 5.47
N ARG A 866 23.58 11.46 4.39
CA ARG A 866 25.04 11.69 4.29
C ARG A 866 25.83 11.09 5.45
N PRO A 867 25.72 9.77 5.70
CA PRO A 867 26.51 9.12 6.74
C PRO A 867 28.00 9.20 6.39
N THR A 868 28.86 9.33 7.40
CA THR A 868 30.33 9.35 7.26
C THR A 868 31.04 8.25 8.04
N THR A 869 30.30 7.45 8.81
CA THR A 869 30.80 6.34 9.63
C THR A 869 29.96 5.08 9.40
N VAL A 870 30.56 3.90 9.60
CA VAL A 870 29.87 2.61 9.46
C VAL A 870 28.65 2.53 10.37
N GLU A 871 28.76 3.05 11.59
CA GLU A 871 27.66 3.06 12.56
C GLU A 871 26.48 3.95 12.13
N ASN A 872 26.74 5.03 11.39
CA ASN A 872 25.68 5.84 10.79
C ASN A 872 25.08 5.17 9.52
N VAL A 873 25.85 4.36 8.80
CA VAL A 873 25.35 3.55 7.66
C VAL A 873 24.43 2.41 8.12
N LYS A 874 24.70 1.77 9.27
CA LYS A 874 23.80 0.77 9.88
C LYS A 874 22.40 1.33 10.20
N ARG A 875 22.26 2.66 10.32
CA ARG A 875 20.97 3.36 10.55
C ARG A 875 20.18 3.65 9.27
N ILE A 876 20.59 3.07 8.13
CA ILE A 876 19.92 3.19 6.84
C ILE A 876 19.16 1.90 6.54
N ASP A 877 17.86 2.04 6.26
CA ASP A 877 16.94 0.97 5.89
C ASP A 877 17.54 0.04 4.82
N GLY A 878 17.61 -1.27 5.09
CA GLY A 878 18.13 -2.27 4.16
C GLY A 878 19.63 -2.58 4.28
N VAL A 879 20.35 -1.98 5.22
CA VAL A 879 21.79 -2.27 5.45
C VAL A 879 21.99 -3.18 6.67
N SER A 880 22.27 -4.46 6.43
CA SER A 880 22.70 -5.40 7.49
C SER A 880 24.12 -5.14 7.98
N GLU A 881 24.51 -5.74 9.11
CA GLU A 881 25.86 -5.63 9.66
C GLU A 881 26.93 -6.05 8.63
N ALA A 882 26.75 -7.20 7.97
CA ALA A 882 27.61 -7.68 6.88
C ALA A 882 27.67 -6.70 5.69
N LYS A 883 26.53 -6.09 5.31
CA LYS A 883 26.50 -5.06 4.26
C LYS A 883 27.20 -3.77 4.67
N SER A 884 27.09 -3.34 5.93
CA SER A 884 27.71 -2.09 6.41
C SER A 884 29.24 -2.07 6.17
N THR A 885 29.91 -3.21 6.35
CA THR A 885 31.33 -3.41 6.03
C THR A 885 31.63 -3.34 4.54
N MET A 886 30.70 -3.79 3.68
CA MET A 886 30.84 -3.70 2.22
C MET A 886 30.59 -2.30 1.66
N LEU A 887 29.80 -1.47 2.35
CA LEU A 887 29.48 -0.09 1.96
C LEU A 887 30.53 0.95 2.43
N VAL A 888 31.60 0.53 3.11
CA VAL A 888 32.69 1.43 3.56
C VAL A 888 33.27 2.23 2.39
N LEU A 889 33.48 1.60 1.24
CA LEU A 889 34.02 2.25 0.03
C LEU A 889 33.09 3.34 -0.54
N LEU A 890 31.80 3.34 -0.18
CA LEU A 890 30.84 4.38 -0.55
C LEU A 890 30.79 5.52 0.47
N LEU A 891 31.26 5.29 1.70
CA LEU A 891 31.38 6.34 2.72
C LEU A 891 32.45 7.36 2.36
N ASP A 892 33.55 6.92 1.76
CA ASP A 892 34.66 7.80 1.42
C ASP A 892 34.26 8.80 0.33
N GLU A 893 33.53 8.36 -0.71
CA GLU A 893 32.92 9.25 -1.71
C GLU A 893 31.95 10.27 -1.08
N ILE A 894 31.21 9.91 -0.02
CA ILE A 894 30.35 10.84 0.72
C ILE A 894 31.19 11.87 1.51
N LYS A 895 32.26 11.44 2.17
CA LYS A 895 33.18 12.35 2.90
C LYS A 895 33.78 13.36 1.93
N ASP A 896 34.34 12.88 0.82
CA ASP A 896 35.00 13.71 -0.19
C ASP A 896 34.01 14.70 -0.82
N PHE A 897 32.79 14.27 -1.14
CA PHE A 897 31.75 15.17 -1.63
C PHE A 897 31.31 16.20 -0.59
N CYS A 898 31.20 15.83 0.70
CA CYS A 898 30.84 16.78 1.75
C CYS A 898 31.95 17.80 2.00
N GLN A 899 33.23 17.39 1.96
CA GLN A 899 34.38 18.29 2.06
C GLN A 899 34.44 19.25 0.86
N ALA A 900 34.32 18.74 -0.37
CA ALA A 900 34.40 19.55 -1.59
C ALA A 900 33.27 20.59 -1.74
N ASN A 901 32.10 20.35 -1.12
CA ASN A 901 30.94 21.24 -1.20
C ASN A 901 30.63 21.99 0.11
N GLY A 902 31.51 21.93 1.12
CA GLY A 902 31.31 22.60 2.41
C GLY A 902 30.06 22.13 3.19
N LEU A 903 29.61 20.90 2.97
CA LEU A 903 28.34 20.39 3.51
C LEU A 903 28.54 19.78 4.91
N GLN A 904 27.79 20.25 5.90
CA GLN A 904 27.79 19.63 7.22
C GLN A 904 27.22 18.21 7.18
N VAL A 905 27.83 17.33 7.99
CA VAL A 905 27.39 15.95 8.20
C VAL A 905 26.10 15.97 9.02
N LEU A 906 25.00 15.43 8.48
CA LEU A 906 23.67 15.38 9.12
C LEU A 906 23.58 14.43 10.34
N PHE A 907 24.73 14.03 10.89
CA PHE A 907 24.90 13.13 12.03
C PHE A 907 25.95 13.62 13.05
N THR A 908 26.42 14.87 12.97
CA THR A 908 26.97 15.51 14.17
C THR A 908 25.87 15.66 15.20
N LEU A 909 26.17 15.25 16.44
CA LEU A 909 25.24 15.23 17.56
C LEU A 909 24.45 16.55 17.66
N SER A 910 23.12 16.44 17.71
CA SER A 910 22.35 17.40 18.52
C SER A 910 22.66 17.11 19.99
N THR A 911 23.85 17.53 20.43
CA THR A 911 24.00 17.97 21.82
C THR A 911 23.15 19.22 21.94
N CYS A 912 21.89 19.04 22.35
CA CYS A 912 20.96 20.13 22.59
C CYS A 912 21.67 21.24 23.38
N PRO A 913 21.75 22.49 22.87
CA PRO A 913 22.47 23.55 23.57
C PRO A 913 21.87 23.87 24.95
N TRP A 914 20.66 23.40 25.25
CA TRP A 914 19.86 23.82 26.40
C TRP A 914 19.64 22.70 27.40
N LYS A 915 20.60 22.55 28.32
CA LYS A 915 20.60 21.58 29.43
C LYS A 915 19.48 21.77 30.48
N ASN A 916 18.44 22.57 30.23
CA ASN A 916 17.39 22.93 31.21
C ASN A 916 15.97 23.11 30.61
N ALA A 917 15.71 22.73 29.36
CA ALA A 917 14.36 22.82 28.78
C ALA A 917 13.46 21.68 29.29
N LYS A 918 12.19 21.97 29.63
CA LYS A 918 11.21 20.92 29.98
C LYS A 918 10.76 20.20 28.71
N ALA A 919 10.52 18.90 28.77
CA ALA A 919 10.03 18.12 27.63
C ALA A 919 8.60 18.56 27.25
N LEU A 920 8.35 18.73 25.95
CA LEU A 920 7.03 18.97 25.38
C LEU A 920 6.25 17.67 25.20
N SER A 921 4.92 17.75 25.22
CA SER A 921 4.08 16.60 24.85
C SER A 921 4.23 16.25 23.36
N PRO A 922 3.90 15.02 22.92
CA PRO A 922 4.00 14.64 21.50
C PRO A 922 3.21 15.56 20.55
N SER A 923 2.02 16.03 20.98
CA SER A 923 1.21 16.96 20.16
C SER A 923 1.82 18.37 20.09
N GLU A 924 2.33 18.86 21.21
CA GLU A 924 3.06 20.15 21.27
C GLU A 924 4.33 20.11 20.43
N HIS A 925 5.11 19.03 20.52
CA HIS A 925 6.36 18.89 19.78
C HIS A 925 6.12 18.85 18.27
N VAL A 926 5.12 18.11 17.78
CA VAL A 926 4.81 18.12 16.34
C VAL A 926 4.26 19.49 15.90
N THR A 927 3.46 20.16 16.74
CA THR A 927 2.99 21.53 16.45
C THR A 927 4.17 22.51 16.35
N TYR A 928 5.12 22.42 17.29
CA TYR A 928 6.36 23.20 17.30
C TYR A 928 7.25 22.91 16.08
N VAL A 929 7.43 21.65 15.69
CA VAL A 929 8.20 21.26 14.48
C VAL A 929 7.55 21.82 13.21
N LEU A 930 6.22 21.72 13.08
CA LEU A 930 5.49 22.26 11.92
C LEU A 930 5.57 23.79 11.85
N PHE A 931 5.54 24.49 12.99
CA PHE A 931 5.71 25.93 13.04
C PHE A 931 7.17 26.37 12.81
N GLN A 932 8.10 25.89 13.64
CA GLN A 932 9.45 26.43 13.73
C GLN A 932 10.43 25.80 12.74
N GLU A 933 10.32 24.49 12.45
CA GLU A 933 11.23 23.80 11.51
C GLU A 933 10.70 23.80 10.08
N LYS A 934 9.37 23.69 9.89
CA LYS A 934 8.74 23.74 8.55
C LYS A 934 8.21 25.11 8.14
N ASN A 935 8.30 26.12 9.01
CA ASN A 935 7.90 27.52 8.74
C ASN A 935 6.43 27.69 8.28
N LEU A 936 5.51 26.84 8.74
CA LEU A 936 4.09 26.94 8.38
C LEU A 936 3.36 28.00 9.22
N SER A 937 2.29 28.57 8.66
CA SER A 937 1.42 29.53 9.38
C SER A 937 0.54 28.82 10.41
N LEU A 938 0.08 29.54 11.45
CA LEU A 938 -0.87 29.01 12.44
C LEU A 938 -2.12 28.39 11.79
N ARG A 939 -2.68 29.06 10.77
CA ARG A 939 -3.86 28.61 10.04
C ARG A 939 -3.60 27.32 9.26
N THR A 940 -2.49 27.27 8.54
CA THR A 940 -2.07 26.06 7.80
C THR A 940 -1.80 24.90 8.75
N ILE A 941 -1.27 25.14 9.95
CA ILE A 941 -1.04 24.10 10.97
C ILE A 941 -2.36 23.63 11.58
N SER A 942 -3.29 24.55 11.84
CA SER A 942 -4.66 24.24 12.28
C SER A 942 -5.36 23.32 11.26
N GLU A 943 -5.33 23.67 9.98
CA GLU A 943 -5.87 22.88 8.87
C GLU A 943 -5.13 21.53 8.69
N THR A 944 -3.79 21.51 8.74
CA THR A 944 -2.98 20.30 8.55
C THR A 944 -3.11 19.29 9.71
N ARG A 945 -3.40 19.77 10.93
CA ARG A 945 -3.54 18.93 12.13
C ARG A 945 -5.00 18.70 12.53
N SER A 946 -5.97 19.33 11.88
CA SER A 946 -7.38 19.42 12.31
C SER A 946 -7.54 19.92 13.76
N LEU A 947 -6.67 20.83 14.21
CA LEU A 947 -6.73 21.43 15.55
C LEU A 947 -7.28 22.85 15.49
N PRO A 948 -8.07 23.33 16.47
CA PRO A 948 -8.45 24.74 16.56
C PRO A 948 -7.22 25.68 16.59
N LEU A 949 -7.32 26.83 15.93
CA LEU A 949 -6.29 27.88 15.93
C LEU A 949 -5.82 28.25 17.35
N THR A 950 -6.75 28.34 18.29
CA THR A 950 -6.51 28.60 19.72
C THR A 950 -5.67 27.51 20.40
N GLU A 951 -5.85 26.25 20.01
CA GLU A 951 -5.07 25.12 20.55
C GLU A 951 -3.65 25.10 19.95
N VAL A 952 -3.51 25.39 18.65
CA VAL A 952 -2.21 25.58 18.00
C VAL A 952 -1.43 26.72 18.67
N GLY A 953 -2.08 27.86 18.94
CA GLY A 953 -1.50 28.96 19.71
C GLY A 953 -1.10 28.55 21.13
N THR A 954 -1.94 27.77 21.82
CA THR A 954 -1.67 27.25 23.17
C THR A 954 -0.46 26.28 23.20
N HIS A 955 -0.29 25.44 22.18
CA HIS A 955 0.90 24.60 22.03
C HIS A 955 2.19 25.44 21.88
N LEU A 956 2.14 26.57 21.17
CA LEU A 956 3.28 27.48 21.09
C LEU A 956 3.54 28.20 22.42
N VAL A 957 2.51 28.57 23.19
CA VAL A 957 2.69 29.10 24.56
C VAL A 957 3.42 28.08 25.44
N ARG A 958 3.04 26.80 25.38
CA ARG A 958 3.72 25.73 26.11
C ARG A 958 5.16 25.54 25.64
N ALA A 959 5.44 25.64 24.34
CA ALA A 959 6.79 25.67 23.79
C ALA A 959 7.63 26.82 24.39
N VAL A 960 7.13 28.07 24.39
CA VAL A 960 7.80 29.23 24.99
C VAL A 960 8.07 29.01 26.50
N LYS A 961 7.07 28.52 27.26
CA LYS A 961 7.21 28.22 28.70
C LYS A 961 8.20 27.08 28.99
N ALA A 962 8.26 26.07 28.12
CA ALA A 962 9.24 24.99 28.20
C ALA A 962 10.66 25.42 27.80
N GLY A 963 10.79 26.59 27.15
CA GLY A 963 12.04 27.26 26.82
C GLY A 963 12.32 27.38 25.33
N TYR A 964 11.53 26.72 24.47
CA TYR A 964 11.72 26.61 23.01
C TYR A 964 11.67 27.96 22.29
N PRO A 965 12.47 28.17 21.21
CA PRO A 965 12.46 29.40 20.45
C PRO A 965 11.26 29.42 19.50
N VAL A 966 10.34 30.36 19.70
CA VAL A 966 9.17 30.53 18.84
C VAL A 966 9.27 31.90 18.16
N ASN A 967 9.08 31.95 16.84
CA ASN A 967 8.93 33.22 16.14
C ASN A 967 7.63 33.92 16.60
N LEU A 968 7.77 34.99 17.38
CA LEU A 968 6.66 35.66 18.08
C LEU A 968 5.74 36.43 17.13
N GLU A 969 6.31 37.14 16.16
CA GLU A 969 5.56 37.91 15.17
C GLU A 969 4.66 37.00 14.33
N ARG A 970 5.19 35.87 13.82
CA ARG A 970 4.41 34.86 13.08
C ARG A 970 3.39 34.13 13.98
N ALA A 971 3.58 34.13 15.30
CA ALA A 971 2.59 33.62 16.24
C ALA A 971 1.47 34.64 16.54
N GLY A 972 1.55 35.87 16.00
CA GLY A 972 0.59 36.95 16.20
C GLY A 972 0.94 37.91 17.34
N LEU A 973 2.08 37.71 18.02
CA LEU A 973 2.57 38.61 19.07
C LEU A 973 3.56 39.61 18.45
N THR A 974 3.02 40.62 17.75
CA THR A 974 3.82 41.73 17.21
C THR A 974 4.30 42.65 18.34
N PRO A 975 5.33 43.50 18.12
CA PRO A 975 5.84 44.42 19.14
C PRO A 975 4.77 45.34 19.73
N GLU A 976 3.83 45.80 18.91
CA GLU A 976 2.73 46.69 19.33
C GLU A 976 1.73 45.95 20.23
N VAL A 977 1.34 44.73 19.84
CA VAL A 977 0.45 43.87 20.64
C VAL A 977 1.12 43.49 21.96
N GLN A 978 2.43 43.19 21.94
CA GLN A 978 3.19 42.90 23.14
C GLN A 978 3.26 44.10 24.09
N GLN A 979 3.45 45.32 23.55
CA GLN A 979 3.50 46.54 24.35
C GLN A 979 2.15 46.83 25.02
N ILE A 980 1.04 46.76 24.27
CA ILE A 980 -0.33 46.93 24.81
C ILE A 980 -0.60 45.98 25.98
N ILE A 981 -0.22 44.70 25.85
CA ILE A 981 -0.41 43.71 26.92
C ILE A 981 0.52 44.01 28.12
N SER A 982 1.76 44.46 27.89
CA SER A 982 2.70 44.81 28.96
C SER A 982 2.24 46.03 29.75
N ASP A 983 1.76 47.07 29.07
CA ASP A 983 1.29 48.30 29.70
C ASP A 983 0.02 48.05 30.54
N ILE A 984 -0.89 47.20 30.06
CA ILE A 984 -2.08 46.78 30.83
C ILE A 984 -1.68 45.97 32.07
N ILE A 985 -0.65 45.11 31.98
CA ILE A 985 -0.17 44.32 33.12
C ILE A 985 0.51 45.22 34.18
N HIS A 986 1.28 46.23 33.77
CA HIS A 986 2.02 47.08 34.70
C HIS A 986 1.18 48.17 35.39
N ASN A 987 0.05 48.57 34.82
CA ASN A 987 -0.80 49.63 35.38
C ASN A 987 -1.89 49.09 36.35
N PRO A 988 -2.42 49.94 37.26
CA PRO A 988 -3.55 49.58 38.10
C PRO A 988 -4.79 49.26 37.24
N PRO A 989 -5.62 48.26 37.59
CA PRO A 989 -5.67 47.53 38.87
C PRO A 989 -4.95 46.15 38.84
N ILE A 990 -4.03 45.91 37.90
CA ILE A 990 -3.32 44.62 37.80
C ILE A 990 -2.00 44.65 38.58
N ASP A 991 -1.30 45.79 38.61
CA ASP A 991 -0.10 46.03 39.42
C ASP A 991 0.98 44.95 39.25
N SER A 992 1.19 44.50 38.01
CA SER A 992 2.10 43.42 37.59
C SER A 992 1.76 42.01 38.10
N ASP A 993 0.56 41.77 38.63
CA ASP A 993 0.11 40.44 39.05
C ASP A 993 -0.33 39.56 37.87
N THR A 994 0.59 38.72 37.37
CA THR A 994 0.34 37.81 36.24
C THR A 994 -0.67 36.69 36.54
N THR A 995 -1.06 36.47 37.80
CA THR A 995 -2.02 35.42 38.17
C THR A 995 -3.47 35.80 37.83
N LYS A 996 -3.76 37.11 37.73
CA LYS A 996 -5.12 37.66 37.47
C LYS A 996 -5.50 37.65 35.98
N ILE A 997 -5.30 36.53 35.29
CA ILE A 997 -5.55 36.39 33.83
C ILE A 997 -6.97 36.83 33.41
N GLN A 998 -7.98 36.58 34.25
CA GLN A 998 -9.36 37.01 33.97
C GLN A 998 -9.58 38.53 34.08
N ALA A 999 -8.82 39.23 34.95
CA ALA A 999 -8.84 40.70 35.02
C ALA A 999 -8.11 41.31 33.82
N ILE A 1000 -6.94 40.74 33.47
CA ILE A 1000 -6.18 41.10 32.26
C ILE A 1000 -7.06 40.97 31.01
N ARG A 1001 -7.78 39.85 30.84
CA ARG A 1001 -8.66 39.66 29.67
C ARG A 1001 -9.81 40.67 29.56
N LYS A 1002 -10.27 41.26 30.67
CA LYS A 1002 -11.32 42.31 30.65
C LYS A 1002 -10.79 43.67 30.20
N LEU A 1003 -9.50 43.93 30.35
CA LEU A 1003 -8.85 45.21 30.00
C LEU A 1003 -8.15 45.16 28.63
N VAL A 1004 -7.72 43.97 28.18
CA VAL A 1004 -7.14 43.77 26.85
C VAL A 1004 -8.24 43.76 25.77
N PRO A 1005 -8.08 44.52 24.65
CA PRO A 1005 -9.00 44.54 23.52
C PRO A 1005 -9.50 43.17 23.02
N THR A 1006 -10.76 43.11 22.56
CA THR A 1006 -11.43 41.84 22.22
C THR A 1006 -10.77 41.10 21.05
N ASN A 1007 -10.14 41.82 20.13
CA ASN A 1007 -9.41 41.30 18.96
C ASN A 1007 -8.08 40.60 19.29
N ILE A 1008 -7.58 40.69 20.52
CA ILE A 1008 -6.38 39.96 20.95
C ILE A 1008 -6.81 38.62 21.56
N GLU A 1009 -6.29 37.52 20.99
CA GLU A 1009 -6.59 36.17 21.46
C GLU A 1009 -5.93 35.84 22.81
N LEU A 1010 -6.59 34.97 23.59
CA LEU A 1010 -6.16 34.62 24.94
C LEU A 1010 -4.76 33.98 24.98
N TYR A 1011 -4.38 33.22 23.95
CA TYR A 1011 -3.06 32.59 23.88
C TYR A 1011 -1.93 33.62 23.74
N LEU A 1012 -2.17 34.78 23.10
CA LEU A 1012 -1.19 35.87 22.98
C LEU A 1012 -0.92 36.53 24.34
N ILE A 1013 -1.96 36.73 25.15
CA ILE A 1013 -1.85 37.22 26.53
C ILE A 1013 -0.99 36.24 27.36
N GLN A 1014 -1.27 34.93 27.25
CA GLN A 1014 -0.49 33.91 27.94
C GLN A 1014 0.97 33.81 27.44
N MET A 1015 1.22 34.10 26.15
CA MET A 1015 2.56 34.14 25.57
C MET A 1015 3.35 35.35 26.07
N ALA A 1016 2.73 36.53 26.14
CA ALA A 1016 3.32 37.74 26.69
C ALA A 1016 3.67 37.56 28.18
N ILE A 1017 2.75 37.01 28.98
CA ILE A 1017 3.00 36.66 30.39
C ILE A 1017 4.19 35.71 30.52
N ALA A 1018 4.26 34.65 29.72
CA ALA A 1018 5.39 33.71 29.74
C ALA A 1018 6.75 34.35 29.43
N LEU A 1019 6.77 35.41 28.61
CA LEU A 1019 7.97 36.18 28.28
C LEU A 1019 8.35 37.17 29.39
N LEU A 1020 7.37 37.79 30.06
CA LEU A 1020 7.58 38.67 31.21
C LEU A 1020 8.12 37.88 32.42
N GLU A 1021 7.47 36.75 32.76
CA GLU A 1021 7.92 35.82 33.82
C GLU A 1021 9.38 35.36 33.58
N LYS A 1022 9.77 35.14 32.32
CA LYS A 1022 11.14 34.78 31.94
C LYS A 1022 12.14 35.95 32.03
N LYS A 1023 11.70 37.19 31.79
CA LYS A 1023 12.53 38.40 31.97
C LYS A 1023 12.80 38.67 33.46
N ASP A 1024 11.80 38.59 34.32
CA ASP A 1024 11.97 38.85 35.76
C ASP A 1024 12.63 37.68 36.49
N GLY A 1025 12.38 36.43 36.07
CA GLY A 1025 13.11 35.25 36.55
C GLY A 1025 14.62 35.32 36.29
N ASN A 1026 15.06 35.99 35.21
CA ASN A 1026 16.47 36.26 34.95
C ASN A 1026 17.05 37.38 35.81
N LYS A 1027 16.27 38.40 36.19
CA LYS A 1027 16.73 39.44 37.16
C LYS A 1027 17.00 38.85 38.54
N SER A 1028 16.22 37.86 38.98
CA SER A 1028 16.41 37.21 40.30
C SER A 1028 17.69 36.36 40.43
N LYS A 1029 18.40 36.07 39.32
CA LYS A 1029 19.62 35.24 39.30
C LYS A 1029 20.93 36.01 39.26
N TYR A 1030 20.90 37.35 39.17
CA TYR A 1030 22.07 38.21 39.30
C TYR A 1030 21.78 39.37 40.25
N GLY A 1031 22.25 39.26 41.51
CA GLY A 1031 22.45 40.41 42.38
C GLY A 1031 21.52 40.55 43.59
N SER A 1032 21.75 39.72 44.63
CA SER A 1032 21.70 40.26 45.99
C SER A 1032 23.03 40.94 46.28
N GLY A 1033 23.08 42.27 46.20
CA GLY A 1033 24.23 43.05 46.69
C GLY A 1033 24.77 44.14 45.76
N ALA A 1034 24.03 45.22 45.57
CA ALA A 1034 24.61 46.52 45.24
C ALA A 1034 23.73 47.66 45.76
N LYS A 1035 24.30 48.57 46.57
CA LYS A 1035 23.68 49.84 46.93
C LYS A 1035 23.72 50.79 45.73
N ARG A 1036 22.66 51.61 45.60
CA ARG A 1036 22.61 52.96 45.01
C ARG A 1036 23.62 53.34 43.88
N MET A 1037 23.04 53.60 42.71
CA MET A 1037 22.94 54.97 42.14
C MET A 1037 24.25 55.72 41.83
N LEU A 1038 24.63 55.82 40.55
CA LEU A 1038 24.56 57.07 39.76
C LEU A 1038 25.03 56.87 38.31
N VAL A 1039 24.55 57.74 37.42
CA VAL A 1039 24.94 57.88 36.00
C VAL A 1039 26.17 58.78 35.90
N LEU A 1040 27.09 58.53 34.95
CA LEU A 1040 27.66 59.55 34.03
C LEU A 1040 28.66 59.01 32.98
N SER A 1041 28.43 59.43 31.73
CA SER A 1041 29.36 59.78 30.62
C SER A 1041 30.54 58.89 30.19
N ASP A 1042 30.54 58.64 28.86
CA ASP A 1042 31.66 58.70 27.89
C ASP A 1042 32.82 57.70 27.88
N GLY A 1043 33.33 57.47 26.66
CA GLY A 1043 34.79 57.36 26.44
C GLY A 1043 35.36 56.01 25.99
N GLN A 1044 35.40 55.82 24.66
CA GLN A 1044 36.41 55.13 23.83
C GLN A 1044 37.59 54.28 24.39
N GLN A 1045 38.04 53.37 23.52
CA GLN A 1045 39.42 52.85 23.29
C GLN A 1045 39.92 51.56 23.99
N GLU A 1046 40.10 50.55 23.14
CA GLU A 1046 41.34 49.76 22.89
C GLU A 1046 42.24 49.16 23.99
N LYS A 1047 42.58 47.88 23.71
CA LYS A 1047 43.92 47.22 23.77
C LYS A 1047 44.41 46.45 25.02
N THR A 1048 44.63 45.16 24.74
CA THR A 1048 45.78 44.29 25.08
C THR A 1048 46.19 44.00 26.54
N GLY A 1049 46.10 42.70 26.89
CA GLY A 1049 47.26 41.87 27.25
C GLY A 1049 47.79 41.95 28.68
N GLY A 1050 48.05 40.79 29.30
CA GLY A 1050 48.66 40.73 30.65
C GLY A 1050 48.66 39.32 31.24
N ASP A 1051 49.81 38.67 31.15
CA ASP A 1051 50.12 37.27 31.48
C ASP A 1051 50.29 36.98 33.01
N GLN A 1052 50.48 35.70 33.33
CA GLN A 1052 51.26 35.15 34.48
C GLN A 1052 50.75 35.14 35.95
N THR A 1053 50.68 33.89 36.48
CA THR A 1053 51.31 33.39 37.75
C THR A 1053 50.65 33.70 39.11
N SER A 1054 50.83 32.93 40.20
CA SER A 1054 51.32 31.54 40.43
C SER A 1054 51.00 31.09 41.88
N GLY A 1055 51.25 29.79 42.21
CA GLY A 1055 51.32 29.28 43.60
C GLY A 1055 50.03 28.60 44.11
N GLY A 1056 50.08 27.51 44.89
CA GLY A 1056 51.22 26.75 45.42
C GLY A 1056 50.81 25.33 45.87
N LYS A 1057 51.79 24.43 46.08
CA LYS A 1057 51.62 22.98 46.35
C LYS A 1057 51.59 22.65 47.85
N ALA A 1058 50.92 21.55 48.23
CA ALA A 1058 51.32 20.58 49.28
C ALA A 1058 50.23 19.48 49.46
N LEU A 1059 50.48 18.20 49.79
CA LEU A 1059 51.71 17.36 49.85
C LEU A 1059 51.30 15.85 49.91
N TRP A 1060 52.07 14.94 49.26
CA TRP A 1060 52.25 13.48 49.57
C TRP A 1060 51.02 12.52 49.45
N SER A 1061 51.12 11.21 49.18
CA SER A 1061 52.13 10.29 48.56
C SER A 1061 51.40 8.93 48.28
N GLY A 1062 51.90 7.88 47.61
CA GLY A 1062 53.13 7.61 46.84
C GLY A 1062 53.34 6.09 46.59
N ARG A 1063 54.15 5.69 45.59
CA ARG A 1063 54.46 4.29 45.12
C ARG A 1063 53.32 3.54 44.38
N LYS A 1064 53.57 2.56 43.50
CA LYS A 1064 54.59 2.40 42.41
C LYS A 1064 54.19 1.16 41.55
N VAL A 1065 54.07 1.34 40.24
CA VAL A 1065 54.62 0.50 39.14
C VAL A 1065 54.51 -1.05 39.22
N SER A 1066 53.83 -1.68 38.25
CA SER A 1066 54.49 -2.44 37.15
C SER A 1066 53.52 -2.91 36.04
N LYS A 1067 54.06 -3.49 34.98
CA LYS A 1067 53.44 -3.82 33.67
C LYS A 1067 52.93 -5.27 33.56
N ASN A 1068 52.12 -5.48 32.52
CA ASN A 1068 51.86 -6.73 31.77
C ASN A 1068 51.13 -7.88 32.49
N LEU A 1069 49.99 -8.30 31.92
CA LEU A 1069 49.90 -9.65 31.36
C LEU A 1069 48.91 -9.69 30.18
N HIS A 1070 49.43 -10.11 29.02
CA HIS A 1070 48.64 -10.62 27.90
C HIS A 1070 48.48 -12.14 28.14
N ASN A 1071 47.38 -12.75 27.71
CA ASN A 1071 47.03 -14.18 27.86
C ASN A 1071 46.73 -14.69 29.28
N TRP A 1072 45.44 -14.78 29.63
CA TRP A 1072 44.92 -15.81 30.54
C TRP A 1072 43.42 -16.08 30.25
N PHE A 1073 43.11 -17.25 29.65
CA PHE A 1073 41.80 -17.89 29.47
C PHE A 1073 40.70 -17.11 28.67
N CYS A 1074 40.05 -17.63 27.62
CA CYS A 1074 40.12 -18.92 26.92
C CYS A 1074 40.06 -20.20 27.78
N GLU A 1075 38.91 -20.46 28.41
CA GLU A 1075 38.25 -21.78 28.48
C GLU A 1075 36.99 -21.70 29.37
N ASN A 1076 35.94 -22.47 29.01
CA ASN A 1076 34.62 -22.56 29.67
C ASN A 1076 33.76 -21.27 29.60
N VAL A 1077 32.47 -21.30 29.26
CA VAL A 1077 31.46 -22.34 29.53
C VAL A 1077 30.68 -22.72 28.26
N LEU A 1078 30.73 -24.01 27.90
CA LEU A 1078 29.73 -24.69 27.08
C LEU A 1078 28.70 -25.36 28.00
N SER A 1079 27.63 -24.62 28.36
CA SER A 1079 26.36 -25.18 28.85
C SER A 1079 25.34 -24.08 29.10
N PHE A 1080 24.40 -23.87 28.16
CA PHE A 1080 22.95 -23.62 28.36
C PHE A 1080 22.27 -23.30 27.02
#